data_AF-A0A930Y3C3-F1
#
_entry.id   AF-A0A930Y3C3-F1
#
_cell.length_a   1.000
_cell.length_b   1.000
_cell.length_c   1.000
_cell.angle_alpha   90.00
_cell.angle_beta   90.00
_cell.angle_gamma   90.00
#
_symmetry.space_group_name_H-M   'P 1'
#
loop_
_entity.id
_entity.type
_entity.pdbx_description
1 polymer ?
#
loop_
_entity_poly.entity_id
_entity_poly.type
_entity_poly.pdbx_seq_one_letter_code
_entity_poly.pdbx_strand_id
1 'polypeptide(L)'
;MFKFFATVVGFLFGGALWICAPASLSPNFPIEDVHLASAGLIGTALTVLLTLSIVPAQRAADLFSSAVLRLYARDGKLLALFFLLSILTLFSLTLSTSQIFNMDASFSLAIQLTVLGGALDAVRSFYLRTLDLLSPKTAMDLVVRHCSHRIMRNKKQIDFLSRTAKIRYVFSENTGDLLWSNWISRLNSSPKNDIEYWIDNLDEFAHKSVERFDIQAIKHIVTAMSQIGVIYVESKKDGIILIPDSQLTIKPNTEVKKTLKVIYGSIKNICEAAIDRPNKVIAGHCMDALGEMAKNFMFIAPDENKKSADFAHTPIFYLNECIKYAANAAMEDTLIVASNNLRDILLCIDKNIDTKPAQSTALKSLFYIAITSYGCSMHVASIIAIQAIIYAAKHDMQVNGFRNASILKRALPHIKELMKLEIKTNRYSFVEIPFPIYDSGYGVDIESILNDVKNQIIPLDEPSQEVNPFLDFEQASKLLSKHFIEVFKEIKFGESDLLSLSLKSLFTCADTHWQLLSSPSQGSDWHLYTIKDCLEKLIKAPTLYFREGSAFDSGQEGTAADELAKLGLKLLTLKRWDLAMECAEIIARIQKDYLETDSPDFSRAAYLDIRLEILARGAEAFATEDAAQQIRSLLSKHQNQSAEYRRSLEIHMGHLDNFSNRMPHWADPEMAEGLLDRLINQNSEDET
;
A
#
# COMPACT_ATOMS: atom_id res chain seq x y z
N MET A 1 -15.55 0.57 36.35
CA MET A 1 -15.77 1.24 37.66
C MET A 1 -17.25 1.63 37.73
N PHE A 2 -17.97 1.23 38.80
CA PHE A 2 -19.44 1.14 38.86
C PHE A 2 -20.18 2.41 38.40
N LYS A 3 -21.02 2.29 37.37
CA LYS A 3 -21.86 3.38 36.83
C LYS A 3 -22.95 3.88 37.79
N PHE A 4 -23.23 3.11 38.86
CA PHE A 4 -24.31 3.36 39.81
C PHE A 4 -23.82 3.32 41.27
N PHE A 5 -22.58 3.73 41.52
CA PHE A 5 -21.96 3.58 42.84
C PHE A 5 -22.71 4.36 43.92
N ALA A 6 -23.05 5.64 43.67
CA ALA A 6 -23.75 6.45 44.66
C ALA A 6 -25.19 5.96 44.89
N THR A 7 -25.85 5.45 43.85
CA THR A 7 -27.19 4.86 43.94
C THR A 7 -27.18 3.60 44.79
N VAL A 8 -26.20 2.70 44.58
CA VAL A 8 -26.06 1.45 45.37
C VAL A 8 -25.73 1.78 46.82
N VAL A 9 -24.83 2.73 47.07
CA VAL A 9 -24.51 3.19 48.43
C VAL A 9 -25.74 3.80 49.09
N GLY A 10 -26.47 4.67 48.38
CA GLY A 10 -27.72 5.27 48.87
C GLY A 10 -28.80 4.22 49.19
N PHE A 11 -28.94 3.19 48.35
CA PHE A 11 -29.85 2.07 48.57
C PHE A 11 -29.45 1.22 49.77
N LEU A 12 -28.15 0.91 49.94
CA LEU A 12 -27.66 0.13 51.07
C LEU A 12 -27.80 0.88 52.39
N PHE A 13 -27.48 2.18 52.42
CA PHE A 13 -27.71 3.03 53.60
C PHE A 13 -29.20 3.20 53.89
N GLY A 14 -30.03 3.41 52.86
CA GLY A 14 -31.48 3.49 53.00
C GLY A 14 -32.09 2.19 53.53
N GLY A 15 -31.66 1.03 53.02
CA GLY A 15 -32.09 -0.27 53.49
C GLY A 15 -31.63 -0.57 54.92
N ALA A 16 -30.38 -0.23 55.25
CA ALA A 16 -29.86 -0.36 56.62
C ALA A 16 -30.63 0.55 57.60
N LEU A 17 -30.95 1.78 57.20
CA LEU A 17 -31.79 2.69 57.97
C LEU A 17 -33.22 2.16 58.11
N TRP A 18 -33.80 1.58 57.07
CA TRP A 18 -35.15 1.01 57.17
C TRP A 18 -35.21 -0.19 58.12
N ILE A 19 -34.20 -1.06 58.09
CA ILE A 19 -34.13 -2.28 58.93
C ILE A 19 -33.74 -1.95 60.38
N CYS A 20 -32.82 -1.00 60.59
CA CYS A 20 -32.24 -0.71 61.91
C CYS A 20 -32.87 0.50 62.62
N ALA A 21 -33.72 1.28 61.93
CA ALA A 21 -34.39 2.42 62.55
C ALA A 21 -35.32 1.93 63.66
N PRO A 22 -35.17 2.43 64.90
CA PRO A 22 -36.13 2.14 65.95
C PRO A 22 -37.50 2.69 65.54
N ALA A 23 -38.58 1.96 65.83
CA ALA A 23 -39.97 2.39 65.64
C ALA A 23 -40.33 3.70 66.38
N SER A 24 -39.40 4.21 67.20
CA SER A 24 -39.48 5.45 67.97
C SER A 24 -38.65 6.60 67.38
N LEU A 25 -38.36 6.63 66.07
CA LEU A 25 -37.99 7.88 65.40
C LEU A 25 -39.12 8.88 65.71
N SER A 26 -38.86 9.76 66.67
CA SER A 26 -39.88 10.47 67.42
C SER A 26 -40.73 11.33 66.47
N PRO A 27 -41.97 11.68 66.86
CA PRO A 27 -42.81 12.62 66.10
C PRO A 27 -42.19 14.02 65.92
N ASN A 28 -41.00 14.28 66.49
CA ASN A 28 -40.29 15.56 66.44
C ASN A 28 -39.05 15.54 65.52
N PHE A 29 -38.75 14.44 64.81
CA PHE A 29 -37.67 14.47 63.82
C PHE A 29 -38.17 15.23 62.57
N PRO A 30 -37.55 16.36 62.18
CA PRO A 30 -38.04 17.16 61.07
C PRO A 30 -37.63 16.52 59.74
N ILE A 31 -38.33 15.45 59.38
CA ILE A 31 -38.10 14.68 58.13
C ILE A 31 -38.33 15.59 56.91
N GLU A 32 -39.29 16.51 57.03
CA GLU A 32 -39.56 17.56 56.04
C GLU A 32 -38.31 18.41 55.78
N ASP A 33 -37.56 18.80 56.81
CA ASP A 33 -36.32 19.56 56.65
C ASP A 33 -35.23 18.75 55.93
N VAL A 34 -35.17 17.43 56.15
CA VAL A 34 -34.21 16.55 55.46
C VAL A 34 -34.57 16.40 53.98
N HIS A 35 -35.85 16.23 53.65
CA HIS A 35 -36.31 16.19 52.26
C HIS A 35 -36.11 17.53 51.55
N LEU A 36 -36.41 18.64 52.22
CA LEU A 36 -36.22 19.99 51.70
C LEU A 36 -34.74 20.31 51.51
N ALA A 37 -33.88 19.96 52.47
CA ALA A 37 -32.43 20.11 52.35
C ALA A 37 -31.87 19.26 51.21
N SER A 38 -32.35 18.02 51.05
CA SER A 38 -31.95 17.14 49.95
C SER A 38 -32.41 17.68 48.59
N ALA A 39 -33.64 18.19 48.50
CA ALA A 39 -34.15 18.86 47.30
C ALA A 39 -33.33 20.13 46.99
N GLY A 40 -32.99 20.91 48.02
CA GLY A 40 -32.11 22.07 47.91
C GLY A 40 -30.71 21.70 47.44
N LEU A 41 -30.13 20.59 47.92
CA LEU A 41 -28.84 20.08 47.46
C LEU A 41 -28.87 19.61 46.00
N ILE A 42 -29.89 18.86 45.59
CA ILE A 42 -30.04 18.43 44.20
C ILE A 42 -30.28 19.66 43.30
N GLY A 43 -31.14 20.58 43.72
CA GLY A 43 -31.44 21.81 43.00
C GLY A 43 -30.22 22.72 42.85
N THR A 44 -29.45 22.93 43.93
CA THR A 44 -28.20 23.70 43.88
C THR A 44 -27.14 23.02 43.02
N ALA A 45 -27.01 21.68 43.09
CA ALA A 45 -26.13 20.94 42.19
C ALA A 45 -26.53 21.12 40.71
N LEU A 46 -27.84 21.10 40.41
CA LEU A 46 -28.36 21.38 39.07
C LEU A 46 -28.03 22.81 38.61
N THR A 47 -28.23 23.81 39.48
CA THR A 47 -27.87 25.21 39.19
C THR A 47 -26.39 25.37 38.94
N VAL A 48 -25.53 24.77 39.78
CA VAL A 48 -24.08 24.79 39.63
C VAL A 48 -23.64 24.09 38.34
N LEU A 49 -24.28 22.99 37.97
CA LEU A 49 -24.01 22.33 36.69
C LEU A 49 -24.38 23.22 35.51
N LEU A 50 -25.53 23.88 35.55
CA LEU A 50 -25.94 24.80 34.50
C LEU A 50 -24.96 25.97 34.36
N THR A 51 -24.57 26.60 35.48
CA THR A 51 -23.63 27.72 35.45
C THR A 51 -22.22 27.28 35.04
N LEU A 52 -21.72 26.15 35.54
CA LEU A 52 -20.42 25.62 35.15
C LEU A 52 -20.42 25.08 33.72
N SER A 53 -21.54 24.61 33.18
CA SER A 53 -21.63 24.12 31.78
C SER A 53 -21.42 25.22 30.74
N ILE A 54 -21.56 26.49 31.12
CA ILE A 54 -21.26 27.65 30.26
C ILE A 54 -19.77 27.68 29.91
N VAL A 55 -18.87 27.31 30.83
CA VAL A 55 -17.42 27.37 30.58
C VAL A 55 -16.97 26.34 29.53
N PRO A 56 -17.35 25.04 29.63
CA PRO A 56 -17.27 24.09 28.53
C PRO A 56 -17.89 24.58 27.24
N ALA A 57 -19.08 25.19 27.28
CA ALA A 57 -19.75 25.67 26.06
C ALA A 57 -18.99 26.82 25.39
N GLN A 58 -18.46 27.76 26.18
CA GLN A 58 -17.59 28.86 25.69
C GLN A 58 -16.30 28.31 25.10
N ARG A 59 -15.63 27.40 25.82
CA ARG A 59 -14.41 26.74 25.31
C ARG A 59 -14.69 25.92 24.05
N ALA A 60 -15.84 25.26 23.98
CA ALA A 60 -16.29 24.56 22.78
C ALA A 60 -16.61 25.53 21.63
N ALA A 61 -17.06 26.76 21.90
CA ALA A 61 -17.29 27.77 20.88
C ALA A 61 -15.98 28.36 20.33
N ASP A 62 -14.95 28.45 21.17
CA ASP A 62 -13.60 28.86 20.75
C ASP A 62 -12.88 27.76 19.97
N LEU A 63 -13.18 26.49 20.30
CA LEU A 63 -12.58 25.31 19.67
C LEU A 63 -13.32 24.89 18.40
N PHE A 64 -14.66 24.88 18.39
CA PHE A 64 -15.49 24.29 17.34
C PHE A 64 -16.39 25.33 16.66
N SER A 65 -16.91 25.00 15.47
CA SER A 65 -17.88 25.85 14.78
C SER A 65 -19.25 25.86 15.47
N SER A 66 -20.04 26.90 15.20
CA SER A 66 -21.42 27.02 15.72
C SER A 66 -22.33 25.84 15.34
N ALA A 67 -22.00 25.10 14.28
CA ALA A 67 -22.74 23.92 13.85
C ALA A 67 -22.56 22.74 14.83
N VAL A 68 -21.33 22.51 15.32
CA VAL A 68 -21.03 21.44 16.29
C VAL A 68 -21.70 21.74 17.64
N LEU A 69 -21.72 23.01 18.06
CA LEU A 69 -22.46 23.43 19.26
C LEU A 69 -23.95 23.12 19.16
N ARG A 70 -24.57 23.30 17.98
CA ARG A 70 -25.97 22.92 17.76
C ARG A 70 -26.19 21.41 17.86
N LEU A 71 -25.22 20.59 17.49
CA LEU A 71 -25.27 19.14 17.72
C LEU A 71 -25.19 18.81 19.21
N TYR A 72 -24.33 19.50 19.98
CA TYR A 72 -24.20 19.28 21.42
C TYR A 72 -25.46 19.65 22.18
N ALA A 73 -26.08 20.78 21.82
CA ALA A 73 -27.36 21.21 22.39
C ALA A 73 -28.48 20.19 22.14
N ARG A 74 -28.33 19.32 21.13
CA ARG A 74 -29.30 18.27 20.77
C ARG A 74 -28.87 16.87 21.22
N ASP A 75 -27.82 16.73 22.03
CA ASP A 75 -27.40 15.42 22.53
C ASP A 75 -28.48 14.84 23.47
N GLY A 76 -29.19 13.82 22.98
CA GLY A 76 -30.32 13.23 23.71
C GLY A 76 -29.95 12.67 25.08
N LYS A 77 -28.67 12.28 25.29
CA LYS A 77 -28.20 11.81 26.60
C LYS A 77 -28.09 12.94 27.62
N LEU A 78 -27.56 14.10 27.23
CA LEU A 78 -27.54 15.28 28.10
C LEU A 78 -28.95 15.74 28.45
N LEU A 79 -29.85 15.79 27.45
CA LEU A 79 -31.26 16.15 27.67
C LEU A 79 -31.96 15.16 28.61
N ALA A 80 -31.74 13.85 28.42
CA ALA A 80 -32.31 12.82 29.28
C ALA A 80 -31.79 12.90 30.72
N LEU A 81 -30.49 13.14 30.91
CA LEU A 81 -29.89 13.32 32.24
C LEU A 81 -30.39 14.59 32.93
N PHE A 82 -30.54 15.69 32.19
CA PHE A 82 -31.11 16.93 32.70
C PHE A 82 -32.57 16.76 33.14
N PHE A 83 -33.37 16.07 32.31
CA PHE A 83 -34.76 15.74 32.64
C PHE A 83 -34.85 14.80 33.84
N LEU A 84 -33.99 13.78 33.92
CA LEU A 84 -33.91 12.88 35.07
C LEU A 84 -33.58 13.65 36.35
N LEU A 85 -32.59 14.54 36.34
CA LEU A 85 -32.25 15.38 37.50
C LEU A 85 -33.41 16.30 37.91
N SER A 86 -34.12 16.87 36.93
CA SER A 86 -35.31 17.70 37.18
C SER A 86 -36.42 16.89 37.83
N ILE A 87 -36.69 15.66 37.35
CA ILE A 87 -37.65 14.74 37.96
C ILE A 87 -37.22 14.35 39.37
N LEU A 88 -35.95 13.99 39.59
CA LEU A 88 -35.47 13.61 40.93
C LEU A 88 -35.57 14.77 41.92
N THR A 89 -35.34 16.01 41.46
CA THR A 89 -35.53 17.22 42.27
C THR A 89 -37.00 17.43 42.63
N LEU A 90 -37.90 17.34 41.64
CA LEU A 90 -39.35 17.44 41.86
C LEU A 90 -39.85 16.33 42.77
N PHE A 91 -39.38 15.10 42.57
CA PHE A 91 -39.73 13.96 43.40
C PHE A 91 -39.28 14.16 44.85
N SER A 92 -38.04 14.64 45.06
CA SER A 92 -37.53 15.02 46.39
C SER A 92 -38.35 16.14 47.04
N LEU A 93 -38.84 17.12 46.27
CA LEU A 93 -39.74 18.16 46.78
C LEU A 93 -41.12 17.60 47.15
N THR A 94 -41.68 16.71 46.33
CA THR A 94 -42.98 16.09 46.63
C THR A 94 -42.93 15.17 47.85
N LEU A 95 -41.79 14.54 48.13
CA LEU A 95 -41.58 13.81 49.38
C LEU A 95 -41.53 14.74 50.60
N SER A 96 -41.08 15.99 50.43
CA SER A 96 -41.09 17.00 51.49
C SER A 96 -42.50 17.47 51.84
N THR A 97 -43.44 17.43 50.90
CA THR A 97 -44.86 17.70 51.15
C THR A 97 -45.52 16.44 51.73
N SER A 98 -45.27 16.19 53.02
CA SER A 98 -45.66 15.01 53.81
C SER A 98 -47.13 14.57 53.70
N GLN A 99 -48.02 15.44 53.23
CA GLN A 99 -49.46 15.22 53.16
C GLN A 99 -49.94 14.26 52.05
N ILE A 100 -49.11 13.95 51.05
CA ILE A 100 -49.61 13.28 49.83
C ILE A 100 -49.60 11.75 49.94
N PHE A 101 -48.67 11.15 50.69
CA PHE A 101 -48.40 9.71 50.59
C PHE A 101 -48.52 8.89 51.88
N ASN A 102 -48.77 9.52 53.04
CA ASN A 102 -48.99 8.85 54.32
C ASN A 102 -47.98 7.71 54.61
N MET A 103 -46.70 7.93 54.26
CA MET A 103 -45.64 6.93 54.32
C MET A 103 -44.92 6.98 55.67
N ASP A 104 -44.43 5.83 56.13
CA ASP A 104 -43.58 5.77 57.32
C ASP A 104 -42.30 6.59 57.12
N ALA A 105 -41.95 7.35 58.16
CA ALA A 105 -40.74 8.18 58.25
C ALA A 105 -39.46 7.48 57.77
N SER A 106 -39.21 6.27 58.28
CA SER A 106 -38.01 5.48 57.97
C SER A 106 -37.98 5.05 56.51
N PHE A 107 -39.15 4.76 55.93
CA PHE A 107 -39.27 4.37 54.53
C PHE A 107 -39.09 5.58 53.60
N SER A 108 -39.65 6.74 53.97
CA SER A 108 -39.47 8.00 53.23
C SER A 108 -37.99 8.41 53.17
N LEU A 109 -37.27 8.33 54.30
CA LEU A 109 -35.83 8.61 54.36
C LEU A 109 -35.00 7.62 53.52
N ALA A 110 -35.34 6.33 53.53
CA ALA A 110 -34.67 5.33 52.71
C ALA A 110 -34.81 5.61 51.20
N ILE A 111 -36.02 6.00 50.77
CA ILE A 111 -36.28 6.44 49.40
C ILE A 111 -35.45 7.69 49.08
N GLN A 112 -35.43 8.68 49.98
CA GLN A 112 -34.70 9.93 49.79
C GLN A 112 -33.20 9.73 49.58
N LEU A 113 -32.57 8.84 50.34
CA LEU A 113 -31.15 8.51 50.16
C LEU A 113 -30.88 7.81 48.82
N THR A 114 -31.81 6.97 48.37
CA THR A 114 -31.73 6.33 47.05
C THR A 114 -31.87 7.37 45.93
N VAL A 115 -32.81 8.31 46.07
CA VAL A 115 -33.02 9.43 45.14
C VAL A 115 -31.79 10.34 45.08
N LEU A 116 -31.19 10.67 46.23
CA LEU A 116 -29.97 11.46 46.31
C LEU A 116 -28.79 10.74 45.65
N GLY A 117 -28.63 9.43 45.90
CA GLY A 117 -27.63 8.59 45.24
C GLY A 117 -27.80 8.57 43.71
N GLY A 118 -29.04 8.40 43.24
CA GLY A 118 -29.39 8.47 41.82
C GLY A 118 -29.10 9.85 41.21
N ALA A 119 -29.38 10.92 41.94
CA ALA A 119 -29.07 12.28 41.51
C ALA A 119 -27.56 12.50 41.39
N LEU A 120 -26.75 12.07 42.35
CA LEU A 120 -25.29 12.19 42.30
C LEU A 120 -24.67 11.41 41.13
N ASP A 121 -25.15 10.18 40.87
CA ASP A 121 -24.70 9.41 39.70
C ASP A 121 -25.14 10.07 38.38
N ALA A 122 -26.33 10.68 38.32
CA ALA A 122 -26.81 11.42 37.16
C ALA A 122 -26.00 12.71 36.94
N VAL A 123 -25.67 13.46 37.99
CA VAL A 123 -24.78 14.63 37.97
C VAL A 123 -23.40 14.24 37.45
N ARG A 124 -22.80 13.17 38.01
CA ARG A 124 -21.51 12.65 37.56
C ARG A 124 -21.54 12.27 36.08
N SER A 125 -22.59 11.57 35.67
CA SER A 125 -22.77 11.14 34.27
C SER A 125 -22.94 12.33 33.33
N PHE A 126 -23.67 13.37 33.76
CA PHE A 126 -23.84 14.60 33.00
C PHE A 126 -22.51 15.33 32.81
N TYR A 127 -21.72 15.46 33.88
CA TYR A 127 -20.40 16.08 33.83
C TYR A 127 -19.43 15.31 32.94
N LEU A 128 -19.31 13.99 33.11
CA LEU A 128 -18.48 13.15 32.26
C LEU A 128 -18.90 13.22 30.79
N ARG A 129 -20.22 13.20 30.51
CA ARG A 129 -20.73 13.36 29.14
C ARG A 129 -20.38 14.74 28.56
N THR A 130 -20.43 15.79 29.36
CA THR A 130 -20.09 17.15 28.95
C THR A 130 -18.60 17.25 28.62
N LEU A 131 -17.72 16.68 29.46
CA LEU A 131 -16.29 16.58 29.17
C LEU A 131 -16.00 15.74 27.92
N ASP A 132 -16.69 14.61 27.75
CA ASP A 132 -16.55 13.76 26.57
C ASP A 132 -16.89 14.53 25.29
N LEU A 133 -17.91 15.41 25.33
CA LEU A 133 -18.29 16.26 24.19
C LEU A 133 -17.25 17.34 23.90
N LEU A 134 -16.40 17.71 24.84
CA LEU A 134 -15.29 18.64 24.54
C LEU A 134 -14.15 17.96 23.78
N SER A 135 -14.09 16.63 23.75
CA SER A 135 -13.07 15.90 23.00
C SER A 135 -13.32 16.00 21.50
N PRO A 136 -12.33 16.45 20.68
CA PRO A 136 -12.45 16.50 19.22
C PRO A 136 -12.88 15.17 18.61
N LYS A 137 -12.41 14.04 19.17
CA LYS A 137 -12.81 12.70 18.71
C LYS A 137 -14.32 12.49 18.81
N THR A 138 -14.89 12.76 19.98
CA THR A 138 -16.34 12.59 20.21
C THR A 138 -17.15 13.55 19.35
N ALA A 139 -16.64 14.78 19.14
CA ALA A 139 -17.24 15.77 18.25
C ALA A 139 -17.38 15.21 16.82
N MET A 140 -16.27 14.72 16.27
CA MET A 140 -16.22 14.19 14.91
C MET A 140 -17.06 12.92 14.78
N ASP A 141 -17.04 12.01 15.77
CA ASP A 141 -17.89 10.82 15.79
C ASP A 141 -19.39 11.17 15.74
N LEU A 142 -19.80 12.26 16.41
CA LEU A 142 -21.18 12.74 16.37
C LEU A 142 -21.56 13.32 15.00
N VAL A 143 -20.64 14.06 14.36
CA VAL A 143 -20.84 14.56 13.00
C VAL A 143 -20.98 13.39 12.02
N VAL A 144 -20.08 12.40 12.06
CA VAL A 144 -20.16 11.19 11.23
C VAL A 144 -21.46 10.43 11.48
N ARG A 145 -21.89 10.27 12.74
CA ARG A 145 -23.18 9.65 13.07
C ARG A 145 -24.37 10.44 12.53
N HIS A 146 -24.32 11.77 12.60
CA HIS A 146 -25.38 12.62 12.06
C HIS A 146 -25.49 12.49 10.53
N CYS A 147 -24.36 12.62 9.83
CA CYS A 147 -24.29 12.47 8.37
C CYS A 147 -24.71 11.06 7.94
N SER A 148 -24.17 10.01 8.56
CA SER A 148 -24.52 8.62 8.24
C SER A 148 -26.01 8.33 8.48
N HIS A 149 -26.59 8.80 9.59
CA HIS A 149 -28.01 8.63 9.85
C HIS A 149 -28.88 9.32 8.79
N ARG A 150 -28.50 10.53 8.35
CA ARG A 150 -29.17 11.25 7.26
C ARG A 150 -29.05 10.51 5.93
N ILE A 151 -27.85 10.06 5.56
CA ILE A 151 -27.59 9.30 4.34
C ILE A 151 -28.42 8.00 4.33
N MET A 152 -28.41 7.24 5.44
CA MET A 152 -29.15 5.99 5.57
C MET A 152 -30.67 6.19 5.58
N ARG A 153 -31.17 7.24 6.23
CA ARG A 153 -32.60 7.58 6.19
C ARG A 153 -33.04 7.92 4.77
N ASN A 154 -32.24 8.69 4.06
CA ASN A 154 -32.51 9.04 2.66
C ASN A 154 -32.45 7.80 1.77
N LYS A 155 -31.45 6.91 1.92
CA LYS A 155 -31.39 5.62 1.22
C LYS A 155 -32.66 4.80 1.46
N LYS A 156 -33.07 4.61 2.71
CA LYS A 156 -34.31 3.86 3.06
C LYS A 156 -35.56 4.48 2.44
N GLN A 157 -35.65 5.82 2.41
CA GLN A 157 -36.77 6.52 1.76
C GLN A 157 -36.74 6.31 0.25
N ILE A 158 -35.58 6.40 -0.39
CA ILE A 158 -35.40 6.14 -1.82
C ILE A 158 -35.73 4.68 -2.15
N ASP A 159 -35.29 3.71 -1.36
CA ASP A 159 -35.56 2.28 -1.55
C ASP A 159 -37.05 1.96 -1.38
N PHE A 160 -37.69 2.55 -0.37
CA PHE A 160 -39.13 2.43 -0.18
C PHE A 160 -39.88 2.99 -1.40
N LEU A 161 -39.51 4.19 -1.83
CA LEU A 161 -40.14 4.87 -2.96
C LEU A 161 -39.93 4.13 -4.28
N SER A 162 -38.72 3.64 -4.56
CA SER A 162 -38.41 2.88 -5.77
C SER A 162 -39.18 1.55 -5.82
N ARG A 163 -39.34 0.86 -4.67
CA ARG A 163 -40.20 -0.32 -4.57
C ARG A 163 -41.67 0.01 -4.83
N THR A 164 -42.19 1.10 -4.26
CA THR A 164 -43.57 1.52 -4.51
C THR A 164 -43.80 1.98 -5.94
N ALA A 165 -42.83 2.65 -6.56
CA ALA A 165 -42.89 3.09 -7.96
C ALA A 165 -42.89 1.89 -8.92
N LYS A 166 -42.04 0.88 -8.70
CA LYS A 166 -42.07 -0.39 -9.47
C LYS A 166 -43.42 -1.09 -9.42
N ILE A 167 -43.98 -1.23 -8.21
CA ILE A 167 -45.28 -1.86 -8.02
C ILE A 167 -46.37 -1.06 -8.71
N ARG A 168 -46.23 0.26 -8.88
CA ARG A 168 -47.24 1.07 -9.57
C ARG A 168 -47.05 1.13 -11.07
N TYR A 169 -45.80 1.14 -11.56
CA TYR A 169 -45.46 1.10 -12.98
C TYR A 169 -45.99 -0.17 -13.66
N VAL A 170 -45.97 -1.31 -12.95
CA VAL A 170 -46.59 -2.55 -13.42
C VAL A 170 -48.13 -2.45 -13.52
N PHE A 171 -48.77 -1.46 -12.90
CA PHE A 171 -50.23 -1.37 -12.75
C PHE A 171 -50.86 -0.06 -13.29
N SER A 172 -50.11 0.89 -13.85
CA SER A 172 -50.64 2.22 -14.22
C SER A 172 -49.89 2.83 -15.40
N GLU A 173 -50.57 3.01 -16.53
CA GLU A 173 -50.10 3.84 -17.65
C GLU A 173 -50.46 5.33 -17.41
N ASN A 174 -49.46 6.20 -17.48
CA ASN A 174 -49.52 7.54 -18.09
C ASN A 174 -49.64 8.89 -17.33
N THR A 175 -49.57 9.03 -15.99
CA THR A 175 -49.42 10.42 -15.43
C THR A 175 -48.68 10.57 -14.10
N GLY A 176 -48.49 9.49 -13.32
CA GLY A 176 -47.79 9.56 -12.03
C GLY A 176 -46.27 9.76 -12.14
N ASP A 177 -45.67 9.45 -13.28
CA ASP A 177 -44.23 9.21 -13.40
C ASP A 177 -43.37 10.46 -13.23
N LEU A 178 -43.87 11.64 -13.64
CA LEU A 178 -43.13 12.90 -13.56
C LEU A 178 -43.08 13.50 -12.16
N LEU A 179 -44.09 13.24 -11.32
CA LEU A 179 -44.11 13.70 -9.93
C LEU A 179 -43.22 12.82 -9.05
N TRP A 180 -43.23 11.50 -9.27
CA TRP A 180 -42.37 10.57 -8.53
C TRP A 180 -40.90 10.72 -8.92
N SER A 181 -40.57 10.91 -10.21
CA SER A 181 -39.19 11.16 -10.64
C SER A 181 -38.64 12.47 -10.06
N ASN A 182 -39.47 13.53 -10.00
CA ASN A 182 -39.12 14.80 -9.35
C ASN A 182 -38.99 14.68 -7.83
N TRP A 183 -39.76 13.80 -7.18
CA TRP A 183 -39.64 13.56 -5.75
C TRP A 183 -38.39 12.75 -5.41
N ILE A 184 -38.09 11.73 -6.19
CA ILE A 184 -36.87 10.92 -6.08
C ILE A 184 -35.63 11.78 -6.36
N SER A 185 -35.65 12.68 -7.35
CA SER A 185 -34.54 13.59 -7.64
C SER A 185 -34.30 14.62 -6.53
N ARG A 186 -35.37 15.15 -5.90
CA ARG A 186 -35.25 16.02 -4.71
C ARG A 186 -34.71 15.28 -3.50
N LEU A 187 -35.13 14.04 -3.26
CA LEU A 187 -34.62 13.22 -2.17
C LEU A 187 -33.17 12.78 -2.40
N ASN A 188 -32.76 12.61 -3.66
CA ASN A 188 -31.37 12.33 -4.03
C ASN A 188 -30.44 13.53 -3.81
N SER A 189 -30.93 14.75 -4.00
CA SER A 189 -30.14 15.99 -3.83
C SER A 189 -30.12 16.53 -2.38
N SER A 190 -31.09 16.16 -1.54
CA SER A 190 -31.13 16.55 -0.12
C SER A 190 -29.88 16.16 0.71
N PRO A 191 -29.33 14.92 0.66
CA PRO A 191 -28.17 14.55 1.46
C PRO A 191 -26.90 15.31 1.03
N LYS A 192 -26.83 15.75 -0.22
CA LYS A 192 -25.67 16.48 -0.74
C LYS A 192 -25.50 17.85 -0.07
N ASN A 193 -26.56 18.65 0.02
CA ASN A 193 -26.47 19.97 0.64
C ASN A 193 -26.07 19.87 2.13
N ASP A 194 -26.57 18.85 2.82
CA ASP A 194 -26.20 18.58 4.22
C ASP A 194 -24.73 18.13 4.34
N ILE A 195 -24.25 17.27 3.43
CA ILE A 195 -22.84 16.84 3.41
C ILE A 195 -21.93 18.01 3.08
N GLU A 196 -22.21 18.79 2.03
CA GLU A 196 -21.41 19.96 1.63
C GLU A 196 -21.31 20.94 2.81
N TYR A 197 -22.44 21.25 3.48
CA TYR A 197 -22.43 22.07 4.69
C TYR A 197 -21.53 21.54 5.81
N TRP A 198 -21.59 20.24 6.10
CA TRP A 198 -20.75 19.65 7.16
C TRP A 198 -19.27 19.59 6.77
N ILE A 199 -18.97 19.32 5.51
CA ILE A 199 -17.60 19.29 5.01
C ILE A 199 -16.98 20.69 5.06
N ASP A 200 -17.70 21.74 4.68
CA ASP A 200 -17.24 23.13 4.80
C ASP A 200 -16.93 23.50 6.26
N ASN A 201 -17.79 23.09 7.21
CA ASN A 201 -17.55 23.32 8.64
C ASN A 201 -16.34 22.54 9.18
N LEU A 202 -16.17 21.29 8.72
CA LEU A 202 -15.03 20.46 9.08
C LEU A 202 -13.73 21.02 8.49
N ASP A 203 -13.78 21.57 7.28
CA ASP A 203 -12.64 22.19 6.60
C ASP A 203 -12.18 23.46 7.33
N GLU A 204 -13.12 24.34 7.71
CA GLU A 204 -12.83 25.51 8.53
C GLU A 204 -12.20 25.11 9.88
N PHE A 205 -12.73 24.06 10.52
CA PHE A 205 -12.20 23.57 11.79
C PHE A 205 -10.80 22.96 11.63
N ALA A 206 -10.54 22.26 10.52
CA ALA A 206 -9.23 21.70 10.24
C ALA A 206 -8.19 22.80 10.05
N HIS A 207 -8.49 23.84 9.28
CA HIS A 207 -7.59 24.98 9.08
C HIS A 207 -7.27 25.67 10.41
N LYS A 208 -8.27 25.98 11.25
CA LYS A 208 -8.05 26.52 12.59
C LYS A 208 -7.23 25.60 13.49
N SER A 209 -7.38 24.29 13.34
CA SER A 209 -6.62 23.31 14.12
C SER A 209 -5.17 23.18 13.63
N VAL A 210 -4.95 23.25 12.32
CA VAL A 210 -3.61 23.37 11.69
C VAL A 210 -2.92 24.64 12.21
N GLU A 211 -3.68 25.74 12.37
CA GLU A 211 -3.16 26.98 12.93
C GLU A 211 -2.63 26.82 14.36
N ARG A 212 -3.30 25.98 15.15
CA ARG A 212 -3.00 25.68 16.56
C ARG A 212 -2.06 24.49 16.77
N PHE A 213 -1.63 23.82 15.69
CA PHE A 213 -0.85 22.58 15.73
C PHE A 213 -1.52 21.41 16.49
N ASP A 214 -2.86 21.34 16.51
CA ASP A 214 -3.58 20.22 17.13
C ASP A 214 -3.65 19.01 16.19
N ILE A 215 -2.60 18.18 16.20
CA ILE A 215 -2.46 17.00 15.34
C ILE A 215 -3.63 16.03 15.56
N GLN A 216 -4.09 15.83 16.79
CA GLN A 216 -5.13 14.84 17.08
C GLN A 216 -6.49 15.27 16.54
N ALA A 217 -6.86 16.55 16.72
CA ALA A 217 -8.09 17.09 16.15
C ALA A 217 -8.11 16.93 14.63
N ILE A 218 -7.02 17.28 13.95
CA ILE A 218 -6.95 17.21 12.48
C ILE A 218 -7.06 15.78 11.98
N LYS A 219 -6.38 14.83 12.63
CA LYS A 219 -6.51 13.40 12.31
C LYS A 219 -7.98 12.95 12.39
N HIS A 220 -8.69 13.32 13.44
CA HIS A 220 -10.09 12.97 13.60
C HIS A 220 -11.00 13.63 12.56
N ILE A 221 -10.73 14.89 12.19
CA ILE A 221 -11.49 15.61 11.15
C ILE A 221 -11.30 14.93 9.79
N VAL A 222 -10.06 14.69 9.39
CA VAL A 222 -9.73 14.07 8.09
C VAL A 222 -10.31 12.66 8.01
N THR A 223 -10.20 11.87 9.09
CA THR A 223 -10.83 10.54 9.15
C THR A 223 -12.35 10.64 9.05
N ALA A 224 -12.99 11.63 9.70
CA ALA A 224 -14.42 11.83 9.59
C ALA A 224 -14.86 12.22 8.18
N MET A 225 -14.14 13.12 7.50
CA MET A 225 -14.38 13.46 6.09
C MET A 225 -14.29 12.23 5.18
N SER A 226 -13.25 11.41 5.37
CA SER A 226 -13.06 10.15 4.63
C SER A 226 -14.22 9.16 4.87
N GLN A 227 -14.59 8.92 6.13
CA GLN A 227 -15.70 8.03 6.49
C GLN A 227 -17.04 8.51 5.92
N ILE A 228 -17.34 9.81 5.97
CA ILE A 228 -18.57 10.37 5.39
C ILE A 228 -18.58 10.12 3.87
N GLY A 229 -17.46 10.33 3.19
CA GLY A 229 -17.33 10.06 1.77
C GLY A 229 -17.54 8.57 1.43
N VAL A 230 -16.93 7.65 2.18
CA VAL A 230 -17.10 6.20 1.99
C VAL A 230 -18.57 5.78 2.18
N ILE A 231 -19.19 6.16 3.30
CA ILE A 231 -20.59 5.86 3.59
C ILE A 231 -21.52 6.43 2.52
N TYR A 232 -21.20 7.63 2.00
CA TYR A 232 -21.99 8.24 0.95
C TYR A 232 -21.94 7.43 -0.36
N VAL A 233 -20.77 6.99 -0.80
CA VAL A 233 -20.63 6.16 -2.02
C VAL A 233 -21.27 4.80 -1.84
N GLU A 234 -21.03 4.12 -0.72
CA GLU A 234 -21.67 2.82 -0.41
C GLU A 234 -23.19 2.91 -0.38
N SER A 235 -23.74 4.02 0.13
CA SER A 235 -25.20 4.22 0.13
C SER A 235 -25.78 4.29 -1.28
N LYS A 236 -24.97 4.72 -2.26
CA LYS A 236 -25.35 4.87 -3.66
C LYS A 236 -25.00 3.65 -4.52
N LYS A 237 -24.20 2.69 -4.00
CA LYS A 237 -23.84 1.44 -4.70
C LYS A 237 -25.07 0.64 -5.14
N ASP A 238 -26.08 0.54 -4.29
CA ASP A 238 -27.33 -0.19 -4.57
C ASP A 238 -28.41 0.71 -5.21
N GLY A 239 -28.08 1.98 -5.45
CA GLY A 239 -29.02 3.06 -5.75
C GLY A 239 -29.25 3.32 -7.24
N ILE A 240 -30.03 2.43 -7.87
CA ILE A 240 -30.94 2.66 -9.01
C ILE A 240 -30.32 2.67 -10.43
N ILE A 241 -30.13 1.46 -10.99
CA ILE A 241 -30.86 1.06 -12.22
C ILE A 241 -32.34 1.06 -11.82
N LEU A 242 -33.30 1.58 -12.60
CA LEU A 242 -34.78 1.50 -12.41
C LEU A 242 -35.53 2.84 -12.49
N ILE A 243 -35.20 3.70 -13.45
CA ILE A 243 -36.22 4.50 -14.15
C ILE A 243 -35.79 4.51 -15.63
N PRO A 244 -36.51 3.83 -16.54
CA PRO A 244 -36.24 3.93 -17.96
C PRO A 244 -36.85 5.24 -18.46
N ASP A 245 -36.10 6.33 -18.41
CA ASP A 245 -36.50 7.55 -19.09
C ASP A 245 -35.31 8.12 -19.87
N SER A 246 -35.45 8.14 -21.20
CA SER A 246 -34.41 8.53 -22.16
C SER A 246 -34.13 10.04 -22.15
N GLN A 247 -34.89 10.83 -21.39
CA GLN A 247 -34.76 12.29 -21.34
C GLN A 247 -34.45 12.87 -19.95
N LEU A 248 -34.51 12.07 -18.87
CA LEU A 248 -34.26 12.50 -17.48
C LEU A 248 -33.17 11.68 -16.77
N THR A 249 -32.20 11.13 -17.52
CA THR A 249 -30.98 10.57 -16.95
C THR A 249 -30.08 11.67 -16.36
N ILE A 250 -30.44 12.18 -15.18
CA ILE A 250 -29.44 12.72 -14.26
C ILE A 250 -28.55 11.53 -13.93
N LYS A 251 -27.41 11.39 -14.63
CA LYS A 251 -26.44 10.33 -14.34
C LYS A 251 -26.07 10.46 -12.85
N PRO A 252 -26.49 9.53 -11.97
CA PRO A 252 -26.25 9.64 -10.52
C PRO A 252 -24.76 9.77 -10.21
N ASN A 253 -23.91 9.23 -11.08
CA ASN A 253 -22.45 9.35 -11.04
C ASN A 253 -21.94 10.81 -11.07
N THR A 254 -22.62 11.73 -11.76
CA THR A 254 -22.14 13.12 -11.88
C THR A 254 -22.33 13.89 -10.59
N GLU A 255 -23.45 13.66 -9.89
CA GLU A 255 -23.74 14.33 -8.62
C GLU A 255 -22.89 13.77 -7.48
N VAL A 256 -22.72 12.45 -7.41
CA VAL A 256 -21.81 11.81 -6.44
C VAL A 256 -20.37 12.30 -6.65
N LYS A 257 -19.89 12.35 -7.90
CA LYS A 257 -18.57 12.91 -8.22
C LYS A 257 -18.43 14.36 -7.78
N LYS A 258 -19.48 15.20 -7.92
CA LYS A 258 -19.45 16.60 -7.48
C LYS A 258 -19.30 16.73 -5.96
N THR A 259 -20.09 15.99 -5.18
CA THR A 259 -20.02 16.03 -3.70
C THR A 259 -18.69 15.48 -3.20
N LEU A 260 -18.21 14.37 -3.76
CA LEU A 260 -16.89 13.82 -3.41
C LEU A 260 -15.75 14.77 -3.76
N LYS A 261 -15.86 15.54 -4.85
CA LYS A 261 -14.87 16.55 -5.22
C LYS A 261 -14.69 17.61 -4.13
N VAL A 262 -15.77 17.98 -3.43
CA VAL A 262 -15.70 18.91 -2.29
C VAL A 262 -14.90 18.27 -1.16
N ILE A 263 -15.20 17.01 -0.80
CA ILE A 263 -14.47 16.26 0.24
C ILE A 263 -12.97 16.15 -0.09
N TYR A 264 -12.63 15.71 -1.30
CA TYR A 264 -11.23 15.58 -1.73
C TYR A 264 -10.53 16.94 -1.78
N GLY A 265 -11.25 17.98 -2.22
CA GLY A 265 -10.76 19.35 -2.22
C GLY A 265 -10.40 19.84 -0.83
N SER A 266 -11.28 19.64 0.16
CA SER A 266 -11.01 20.02 1.55
C SER A 266 -9.83 19.23 2.15
N ILE A 267 -9.76 17.90 1.96
CA ILE A 267 -8.61 17.11 2.43
C ILE A 267 -7.30 17.58 1.77
N LYS A 268 -7.33 17.90 0.48
CA LYS A 268 -6.20 18.47 -0.24
C LYS A 268 -5.77 19.83 0.36
N ASN A 269 -6.71 20.75 0.57
CA ASN A 269 -6.42 22.08 1.14
C ASN A 269 -5.80 21.96 2.54
N ILE A 270 -6.31 21.05 3.38
CA ILE A 270 -5.74 20.74 4.70
C ILE A 270 -4.32 20.17 4.56
N CYS A 271 -4.09 19.31 3.57
CA CYS A 271 -2.76 18.78 3.28
C CYS A 271 -1.78 19.89 2.86
N GLU A 272 -2.18 20.79 1.96
CA GLU A 272 -1.38 21.94 1.54
C GLU A 272 -1.04 22.84 2.75
N ALA A 273 -2.03 23.20 3.56
CA ALA A 273 -1.81 24.00 4.76
C ALA A 273 -0.88 23.31 5.79
N ALA A 274 -0.91 21.98 5.87
CA ALA A 274 0.00 21.21 6.71
C ALA A 274 1.44 21.19 6.16
N ILE A 275 1.59 21.09 4.84
CA ILE A 275 2.89 21.14 4.14
C ILE A 275 3.53 22.53 4.31
N ASP A 276 2.75 23.61 4.20
CA ASP A 276 3.20 24.99 4.41
C ASP A 276 3.71 25.22 5.85
N ARG A 277 3.26 24.41 6.81
CA ARG A 277 3.67 24.44 8.23
C ARG A 277 4.60 23.28 8.62
N PRO A 278 5.44 22.82 7.68
CA PRO A 278 6.15 21.54 7.66
C PRO A 278 5.63 20.36 8.54
N ASN A 279 4.32 20.16 8.66
CA ASN A 279 3.76 19.12 9.52
C ASN A 279 3.58 17.80 8.78
N LYS A 280 4.65 16.99 8.77
CA LYS A 280 4.71 15.68 8.11
C LYS A 280 3.62 14.70 8.56
N VAL A 281 3.29 14.70 9.86
CA VAL A 281 2.33 13.75 10.42
C VAL A 281 0.91 14.01 9.90
N ILE A 282 0.53 15.28 9.77
CA ILE A 282 -0.79 15.66 9.24
C ILE A 282 -0.83 15.41 7.73
N ALA A 283 0.18 15.87 6.99
CA ALA A 283 0.25 15.67 5.54
C ALA A 283 0.18 14.18 5.17
N GLY A 284 0.95 13.33 5.88
CA GLY A 284 0.88 11.88 5.74
C GLY A 284 -0.52 11.32 6.02
N HIS A 285 -1.20 11.78 7.08
CA HIS A 285 -2.56 11.34 7.41
C HIS A 285 -3.61 11.77 6.37
N CYS A 286 -3.46 12.95 5.75
CA CYS A 286 -4.31 13.38 4.64
C CYS A 286 -4.14 12.48 3.41
N MET A 287 -2.89 12.13 3.08
CA MET A 287 -2.60 11.20 1.98
C MET A 287 -3.13 9.80 2.25
N ASP A 288 -2.99 9.33 3.49
CA ASP A 288 -3.52 8.05 3.96
C ASP A 288 -5.05 7.99 3.83
N ALA A 289 -5.74 9.06 4.24
CA ALA A 289 -7.19 9.16 4.10
C ALA A 289 -7.64 9.12 2.63
N LEU A 290 -6.95 9.81 1.72
CA LEU A 290 -7.24 9.74 0.28
C LEU A 290 -6.93 8.35 -0.30
N GLY A 291 -5.86 7.71 0.17
CA GLY A 291 -5.47 6.35 -0.21
C GLY A 291 -6.52 5.31 0.18
N GLU A 292 -6.95 5.33 1.44
CA GLU A 292 -8.00 4.46 1.96
C GLU A 292 -9.36 4.69 1.27
N MET A 293 -9.71 5.94 0.93
CA MET A 293 -10.89 6.22 0.11
C MET A 293 -10.77 5.58 -1.28
N ALA A 294 -9.63 5.77 -1.95
CA ALA A 294 -9.40 5.17 -3.26
C ALA A 294 -9.52 3.65 -3.23
N LYS A 295 -8.90 3.01 -2.25
CA LYS A 295 -8.95 1.56 -2.00
C LYS A 295 -10.37 1.06 -1.83
N ASN A 296 -11.17 1.71 -0.99
CA ASN A 296 -12.58 1.36 -0.79
C ASN A 296 -13.41 1.50 -2.09
N PHE A 297 -13.07 2.46 -2.95
CA PHE A 297 -13.78 2.70 -4.21
C PHE A 297 -13.36 1.79 -5.36
N MET A 298 -12.24 1.05 -5.24
CA MET A 298 -11.80 0.09 -6.27
C MET A 298 -12.83 -1.00 -6.55
N PHE A 299 -13.63 -1.37 -5.53
CA PHE A 299 -14.63 -2.43 -5.62
C PHE A 299 -16.05 -1.93 -5.98
N ILE A 300 -16.21 -0.64 -6.29
CA ILE A 300 -17.51 -0.03 -6.55
C ILE A 300 -17.65 0.22 -8.05
N ALA A 301 -18.32 -0.71 -8.73
CA ALA A 301 -18.75 -0.54 -10.12
C ALA A 301 -20.11 0.19 -10.17
N PRO A 302 -20.23 1.34 -10.86
CA PRO A 302 -21.47 2.10 -10.95
C PRO A 302 -22.51 1.51 -11.91
N ASP A 303 -22.12 0.57 -12.78
CA ASP A 303 -22.98 0.02 -13.82
C ASP A 303 -22.74 -1.51 -13.91
N GLU A 304 -23.82 -2.30 -13.87
CA GLU A 304 -23.75 -3.76 -14.04
C GLU A 304 -23.25 -4.13 -15.45
N ASN A 305 -23.51 -3.27 -16.45
CA ASN A 305 -23.10 -3.48 -17.84
C ASN A 305 -21.68 -2.95 -18.14
N LYS A 306 -21.15 -2.04 -17.32
CA LYS A 306 -19.79 -1.49 -17.42
C LYS A 306 -19.12 -1.49 -16.05
N LYS A 307 -18.45 -2.60 -15.75
CA LYS A 307 -17.65 -2.78 -14.53
C LYS A 307 -16.37 -1.93 -14.59
N SER A 308 -16.46 -0.60 -14.47
CA SER A 308 -15.32 0.32 -14.39
C SER A 308 -15.25 0.97 -13.01
N ALA A 309 -14.07 1.01 -12.39
CA ALA A 309 -13.84 1.66 -11.09
C ALA A 309 -13.68 3.19 -11.23
N ASP A 310 -14.70 3.84 -11.80
CA ASP A 310 -14.68 5.28 -12.11
C ASP A 310 -14.49 6.19 -10.89
N PHE A 311 -14.90 5.74 -9.71
CA PHE A 311 -14.83 6.52 -8.46
C PHE A 311 -13.45 6.47 -7.80
N ALA A 312 -12.64 5.45 -8.05
CA ALA A 312 -11.30 5.30 -7.47
C ALA A 312 -10.29 6.26 -8.11
N HIS A 313 -10.49 6.66 -9.37
CA HIS A 313 -9.55 7.54 -10.08
C HIS A 313 -9.43 8.95 -9.46
N THR A 314 -10.55 9.54 -9.02
CA THR A 314 -10.55 10.91 -8.48
C THR A 314 -9.74 11.07 -7.18
N PRO A 315 -9.90 10.25 -6.13
CA PRO A 315 -9.05 10.38 -4.93
C PRO A 315 -7.56 10.16 -5.22
N ILE A 316 -7.21 9.26 -6.15
CA ILE A 316 -5.81 9.09 -6.60
C ILE A 316 -5.28 10.36 -7.28
N PHE A 317 -6.12 11.03 -8.09
CA PHE A 317 -5.74 12.32 -8.68
C PHE A 317 -5.43 13.38 -7.61
N TYR A 318 -6.28 13.51 -6.57
CA TYR A 318 -6.04 14.45 -5.48
C TYR A 318 -4.82 14.05 -4.63
N LEU A 319 -4.61 12.75 -4.40
CA LEU A 319 -3.41 12.23 -3.74
C LEU A 319 -2.15 12.60 -4.54
N ASN A 320 -2.17 12.44 -5.87
CA ASN A 320 -1.09 12.85 -6.75
C ASN A 320 -0.77 14.35 -6.67
N GLU A 321 -1.80 15.20 -6.58
CA GLU A 321 -1.56 16.63 -6.36
C GLU A 321 -0.87 16.86 -5.01
N CYS A 322 -1.36 16.26 -3.92
CA CYS A 322 -0.71 16.37 -2.60
C CYS A 322 0.74 15.86 -2.62
N ILE A 323 1.03 14.77 -3.34
CA ILE A 323 2.37 14.22 -3.53
C ILE A 323 3.29 15.27 -4.19
N LYS A 324 2.83 15.99 -5.21
CA LYS A 324 3.61 17.06 -5.85
C LYS A 324 3.98 18.16 -4.87
N TYR A 325 3.03 18.59 -4.04
CA TYR A 325 3.32 19.58 -2.99
C TYR A 325 4.32 19.06 -1.96
N ALA A 326 4.15 17.83 -1.47
CA ALA A 326 5.05 17.23 -0.49
C ALA A 326 6.46 16.98 -1.04
N ALA A 327 6.57 16.58 -2.31
CA ALA A 327 7.85 16.39 -3.00
C ALA A 327 8.61 17.71 -3.15
N ASN A 328 7.92 18.78 -3.56
CA ASN A 328 8.52 20.11 -3.64
C ASN A 328 8.99 20.64 -2.26
N ALA A 329 8.31 20.23 -1.18
CA ALA A 329 8.69 20.55 0.19
C ALA A 329 9.70 19.55 0.81
N ALA A 330 10.21 18.58 0.05
CA ALA A 330 11.15 17.54 0.49
C ALA A 330 10.69 16.76 1.76
N MET A 331 9.40 16.43 1.84
CA MET A 331 8.83 15.72 3.00
C MET A 331 8.90 14.20 2.82
N GLU A 332 10.08 13.61 3.03
CA GLU A 332 10.35 12.18 2.79
C GLU A 332 9.34 11.23 3.46
N ASP A 333 9.08 11.37 4.76
CA ASP A 333 8.15 10.51 5.51
C ASP A 333 6.74 10.49 4.91
N THR A 334 6.29 11.65 4.41
CA THR A 334 4.99 11.81 3.76
C THR A 334 4.95 11.08 2.41
N LEU A 335 6.05 11.14 1.64
CA LEU A 335 6.18 10.41 0.37
C LEU A 335 6.24 8.90 0.58
N ILE A 336 6.82 8.43 1.68
CA ILE A 336 6.81 7.01 2.06
C ILE A 336 5.39 6.53 2.33
N VAL A 337 4.61 7.29 3.11
CA VAL A 337 3.18 6.99 3.38
C VAL A 337 2.39 6.98 2.07
N ALA A 338 2.62 7.94 1.18
CA ALA A 338 1.98 7.98 -0.13
C ALA A 338 2.33 6.76 -0.99
N SER A 339 3.59 6.35 -1.01
CA SER A 339 4.06 5.21 -1.79
C SER A 339 3.43 3.90 -1.32
N ASN A 340 3.32 3.69 -0.01
CA ASN A 340 2.63 2.54 0.56
C ASN A 340 1.15 2.54 0.20
N ASN A 341 0.47 3.68 0.30
CA ASN A 341 -0.94 3.80 -0.09
C ASN A 341 -1.16 3.49 -1.58
N LEU A 342 -0.31 4.02 -2.47
CA LEU A 342 -0.38 3.75 -3.90
C LEU A 342 -0.10 2.27 -4.21
N ARG A 343 0.84 1.64 -3.52
CA ARG A 343 1.07 0.19 -3.58
C ARG A 343 -0.20 -0.56 -3.22
N ASP A 344 -0.78 -0.26 -2.07
CA ASP A 344 -1.93 -1.00 -1.55
C ASP A 344 -3.17 -0.84 -2.45
N ILE A 345 -3.34 0.32 -3.12
CA ILE A 345 -4.35 0.52 -4.17
C ILE A 345 -4.07 -0.37 -5.40
N LEU A 346 -2.81 -0.44 -5.86
CA LEU A 346 -2.42 -1.29 -6.98
C LEU A 346 -2.49 -2.79 -6.63
N LEU A 347 -2.46 -3.17 -5.36
CA LEU A 347 -2.71 -4.53 -4.91
C LEU A 347 -4.21 -4.87 -4.84
N CYS A 348 -5.12 -3.90 -5.00
CA CYS A 348 -6.57 -4.14 -5.04
C CYS A 348 -7.12 -4.41 -6.46
N ILE A 349 -6.25 -4.75 -7.41
CA ILE A 349 -6.66 -5.06 -8.80
C ILE A 349 -7.51 -6.34 -8.82
N ASP A 350 -8.71 -6.24 -9.42
CA ASP A 350 -9.63 -7.36 -9.65
C ASP A 350 -9.83 -7.57 -11.16
N LYS A 351 -9.82 -8.83 -11.62
CA LYS A 351 -10.12 -9.22 -13.01
C LYS A 351 -11.49 -8.72 -13.48
N ASN A 352 -12.42 -8.60 -12.55
CA ASN A 352 -13.82 -8.31 -12.86
C ASN A 352 -14.11 -6.82 -13.07
N ILE A 353 -13.20 -5.93 -12.67
CA ILE A 353 -13.42 -4.48 -12.67
C ILE A 353 -12.29 -3.79 -13.45
N ASP A 354 -12.63 -3.03 -14.49
CA ASP A 354 -11.68 -2.19 -15.21
C ASP A 354 -11.18 -1.06 -14.29
N THR A 355 -9.93 -1.21 -13.86
CA THR A 355 -9.23 -0.28 -12.97
C THR A 355 -8.09 0.43 -13.69
N LYS A 356 -7.96 0.28 -15.02
CA LYS A 356 -6.83 0.81 -15.81
C LYS A 356 -6.56 2.30 -15.64
N PRO A 357 -7.58 3.20 -15.60
CA PRO A 357 -7.33 4.63 -15.41
C PRO A 357 -6.73 4.93 -14.03
N ALA A 358 -7.27 4.31 -12.98
CA ALA A 358 -6.78 4.44 -11.60
C ALA A 358 -5.35 3.92 -11.46
N GLN A 359 -5.07 2.72 -12.00
CA GLN A 359 -3.74 2.13 -12.03
C GLN A 359 -2.72 3.01 -12.76
N SER A 360 -3.09 3.55 -13.92
CA SER A 360 -2.22 4.42 -14.71
C SER A 360 -1.82 5.68 -13.95
N THR A 361 -2.78 6.32 -13.27
CA THR A 361 -2.49 7.50 -12.44
C THR A 361 -1.63 7.14 -11.23
N ALA A 362 -1.93 6.03 -10.53
CA ALA A 362 -1.15 5.58 -9.38
C ALA A 362 0.30 5.26 -9.74
N LEU A 363 0.54 4.56 -10.86
CA LEU A 363 1.88 4.28 -11.36
C LEU A 363 2.63 5.57 -11.73
N LYS A 364 1.98 6.52 -12.41
CA LYS A 364 2.59 7.82 -12.71
C LYS A 364 2.99 8.58 -11.45
N SER A 365 2.17 8.51 -10.40
CA SER A 365 2.49 9.10 -9.09
C SER A 365 3.71 8.44 -8.45
N LEU A 366 3.80 7.10 -8.45
CA LEU A 366 4.98 6.38 -7.94
C LEU A 366 6.25 6.75 -8.71
N PHE A 367 6.20 6.83 -10.04
CA PHE A 367 7.35 7.30 -10.84
C PHE A 367 7.74 8.73 -10.52
N TYR A 368 6.76 9.61 -10.33
CA TYR A 368 7.02 11.00 -9.95
C TYR A 368 7.71 11.07 -8.57
N ILE A 369 7.25 10.28 -7.59
CA ILE A 369 7.92 10.16 -6.28
C ILE A 369 9.37 9.70 -6.46
N ALA A 370 9.60 8.62 -7.21
CA ALA A 370 10.95 8.09 -7.43
C ALA A 370 11.88 9.15 -8.06
N ILE A 371 11.47 9.79 -9.15
CA ILE A 371 12.27 10.80 -9.86
C ILE A 371 12.59 12.00 -8.96
N THR A 372 11.58 12.55 -8.30
CA THR A 372 11.76 13.73 -7.43
C THR A 372 12.60 13.40 -6.20
N SER A 373 12.43 12.21 -5.63
CA SER A 373 13.20 11.75 -4.47
C SER A 373 14.69 11.59 -4.82
N TYR A 374 15.04 11.06 -5.99
CA TYR A 374 16.43 11.09 -6.48
C TYR A 374 16.95 12.51 -6.66
N GLY A 375 16.15 13.42 -7.22
CA GLY A 375 16.54 14.83 -7.41
C GLY A 375 16.82 15.57 -6.09
N CYS A 376 16.19 15.15 -5.00
CA CYS A 376 16.30 15.76 -3.67
C CYS A 376 17.15 14.94 -2.68
N SER A 377 17.84 13.89 -3.13
CA SER A 377 18.64 12.98 -2.27
C SER A 377 17.83 12.27 -1.16
N MET A 378 16.53 12.04 -1.38
CA MET A 378 15.63 11.28 -0.48
C MET A 378 15.60 9.79 -0.87
N HIS A 379 16.70 9.08 -0.65
CA HIS A 379 16.90 7.73 -1.18
C HIS A 379 15.89 6.69 -0.65
N VAL A 380 15.37 6.85 0.57
CA VAL A 380 14.44 5.85 1.14
C VAL A 380 13.09 5.93 0.43
N ALA A 381 12.60 7.15 0.17
CA ALA A 381 11.35 7.34 -0.57
C ALA A 381 11.43 6.84 -2.03
N SER A 382 12.57 7.02 -2.71
CA SER A 382 12.73 6.48 -4.08
C SER A 382 12.70 4.96 -4.10
N ILE A 383 13.40 4.31 -3.18
CA ILE A 383 13.45 2.85 -3.07
C ILE A 383 12.07 2.27 -2.78
N ILE A 384 11.34 2.83 -1.82
CA ILE A 384 9.99 2.35 -1.46
C ILE A 384 9.02 2.55 -2.63
N ALA A 385 9.13 3.66 -3.38
CA ALA A 385 8.31 3.89 -4.56
C ALA A 385 8.61 2.87 -5.68
N ILE A 386 9.89 2.55 -5.90
CA ILE A 386 10.31 1.54 -6.88
C ILE A 386 9.82 0.15 -6.46
N GLN A 387 10.02 -0.25 -5.20
CA GLN A 387 9.50 -1.50 -4.68
C GLN A 387 8.00 -1.60 -4.90
N ALA A 388 7.23 -0.55 -4.58
CA ALA A 388 5.79 -0.50 -4.81
C ALA A 388 5.41 -0.76 -6.29
N ILE A 389 6.19 -0.26 -7.24
CA ILE A 389 6.00 -0.51 -8.68
C ILE A 389 6.21 -1.99 -9.02
N ILE A 390 7.28 -2.62 -8.51
CA ILE A 390 7.57 -4.03 -8.78
C ILE A 390 6.53 -4.94 -8.11
N TYR A 391 6.15 -4.66 -6.86
CA TYR A 391 5.06 -5.36 -6.17
C TYR A 391 3.75 -5.28 -6.95
N ALA A 392 3.41 -4.10 -7.47
CA ALA A 392 2.23 -3.93 -8.31
C ALA A 392 2.33 -4.71 -9.63
N ALA A 393 3.52 -4.74 -10.27
CA ALA A 393 3.76 -5.51 -11.48
C ALA A 393 3.60 -7.02 -11.25
N LYS A 394 4.19 -7.53 -10.15
CA LYS A 394 4.07 -8.92 -9.72
C LYS A 394 2.62 -9.31 -9.47
N HIS A 395 1.87 -8.47 -8.75
CA HIS A 395 0.46 -8.70 -8.47
C HIS A 395 -0.41 -8.65 -9.75
N ASP A 396 -0.20 -7.68 -10.64
CA ASP A 396 -0.92 -7.59 -11.93
C ASP A 396 -0.72 -8.86 -12.77
N MET A 397 0.47 -9.46 -12.72
CA MET A 397 0.76 -10.72 -13.39
C MET A 397 0.02 -11.91 -12.76
N GLN A 398 0.05 -12.03 -11.42
CA GLN A 398 -0.66 -13.10 -10.70
C GLN A 398 -2.18 -13.01 -10.90
N VAL A 399 -2.73 -11.81 -10.93
CA VAL A 399 -4.13 -11.58 -11.21
C VAL A 399 -4.37 -11.77 -12.70
N ASN A 400 -3.99 -10.83 -13.57
CA ASN A 400 -4.46 -10.79 -14.96
C ASN A 400 -3.77 -11.75 -15.94
N GLY A 401 -2.77 -12.51 -15.50
CA GLY A 401 -1.89 -13.32 -16.34
C GLY A 401 -0.90 -12.46 -17.13
N PHE A 402 0.20 -13.05 -17.62
CA PHE A 402 1.27 -12.26 -18.23
C PHE A 402 0.85 -11.56 -19.52
N ARG A 403 0.00 -12.21 -20.34
CA ARG A 403 -0.51 -11.62 -21.60
C ARG A 403 -1.08 -10.21 -21.40
N ASN A 404 -1.72 -9.98 -20.25
CA ASN A 404 -2.37 -8.72 -19.88
C ASN A 404 -1.57 -7.87 -18.89
N ALA A 405 -0.34 -8.27 -18.53
CA ALA A 405 0.52 -7.59 -17.57
C ALA A 405 0.98 -6.21 -18.10
N SER A 406 0.08 -5.24 -17.94
CA SER A 406 0.23 -3.89 -18.49
C SER A 406 1.14 -3.05 -17.61
N ILE A 407 1.26 -3.39 -16.33
CA ILE A 407 2.06 -2.64 -15.36
C ILE A 407 3.55 -2.84 -15.63
N LEU A 408 4.04 -4.09 -15.71
CA LEU A 408 5.45 -4.37 -15.96
C LEU A 408 5.94 -3.76 -17.28
N LYS A 409 5.14 -3.91 -18.35
CA LYS A 409 5.44 -3.36 -19.68
C LYS A 409 5.58 -1.83 -19.67
N ARG A 410 4.82 -1.14 -18.82
CA ARG A 410 4.93 0.32 -18.63
C ARG A 410 6.06 0.69 -17.68
N ALA A 411 6.38 -0.16 -16.71
CA ALA A 411 7.34 0.14 -15.67
C ALA A 411 8.80 0.06 -16.15
N LEU A 412 9.16 -0.97 -16.91
CA LEU A 412 10.54 -1.21 -17.32
C LEU A 412 11.20 -0.02 -18.06
N PRO A 413 10.54 0.68 -19.01
CA PRO A 413 11.11 1.87 -19.64
C PRO A 413 11.38 3.01 -18.64
N HIS A 414 10.50 3.21 -17.65
CA HIS A 414 10.69 4.23 -16.62
C HIS A 414 11.78 3.84 -15.62
N ILE A 415 11.87 2.57 -15.27
CA ILE A 415 12.95 1.99 -14.46
C ILE A 415 14.31 2.26 -15.10
N LYS A 416 14.43 2.04 -16.41
CA LYS A 416 15.67 2.33 -17.16
C LYS A 416 16.09 3.80 -17.02
N GLU A 417 15.13 4.73 -17.05
CA GLU A 417 15.43 6.15 -16.81
C GLU A 417 15.83 6.44 -15.35
N LEU A 418 15.22 5.75 -14.38
CA LEU A 418 15.60 5.86 -12.96
C LEU A 418 17.01 5.34 -12.69
N MET A 419 17.47 4.29 -13.38
CA MET A 419 18.84 3.79 -13.25
C MET A 419 19.89 4.86 -13.60
N LYS A 420 19.62 5.72 -14.59
CA LYS A 420 20.52 6.84 -14.92
C LYS A 420 20.61 7.86 -13.80
N LEU A 421 19.55 8.02 -13.00
CA LEU A 421 19.55 8.87 -11.82
C LEU A 421 20.31 8.21 -10.66
N GLU A 422 20.08 6.91 -10.43
CA GLU A 422 20.81 6.12 -9.41
C GLU A 422 22.33 6.20 -9.62
N ILE A 423 22.81 5.98 -10.84
CA ILE A 423 24.25 6.06 -11.16
C ILE A 423 24.81 7.47 -10.88
N LYS A 424 24.02 8.52 -11.11
CA LYS A 424 24.45 9.90 -10.82
C LYS A 424 24.49 10.16 -9.32
N THR A 425 23.53 9.64 -8.56
CA THR A 425 23.45 9.85 -7.12
C THR A 425 24.45 9.02 -6.33
N ASN A 426 24.72 7.78 -6.77
CA ASN A 426 25.66 6.87 -6.10
C ASN A 426 27.10 7.44 -6.07
N ARG A 427 27.46 8.29 -7.03
CA ARG A 427 28.73 9.03 -7.04
C ARG A 427 28.89 10.04 -5.89
N TYR A 428 27.81 10.43 -5.22
CA TYR A 428 27.80 11.46 -4.20
C TYR A 428 27.30 10.97 -2.83
N SER A 429 26.69 9.79 -2.75
CA SER A 429 26.17 9.22 -1.50
C SER A 429 27.18 8.31 -0.83
N PHE A 430 27.41 8.51 0.48
CA PHE A 430 28.28 7.65 1.31
C PHE A 430 27.64 6.31 1.71
N VAL A 431 26.37 6.08 1.37
CA VAL A 431 25.63 4.87 1.73
C VAL A 431 25.23 4.17 0.45
N GLU A 432 25.87 3.04 0.17
CA GLU A 432 25.49 2.11 -0.90
C GLU A 432 24.18 1.43 -0.50
N ILE A 433 23.06 1.92 -1.01
CA ILE A 433 21.78 1.21 -0.90
C ILE A 433 21.52 0.53 -2.25
N PRO A 434 21.43 -0.81 -2.29
CA PRO A 434 21.27 -1.51 -3.55
C PRO A 434 19.96 -1.14 -4.25
N PHE A 435 20.02 -1.05 -5.57
CA PHE A 435 18.85 -0.70 -6.36
C PHE A 435 17.83 -1.86 -6.34
N PRO A 436 16.61 -1.65 -5.82
CA PRO A 436 15.73 -2.73 -5.39
C PRO A 436 15.22 -3.66 -6.50
N ILE A 437 15.43 -3.28 -7.77
CA ILE A 437 14.96 -4.05 -8.93
C ILE A 437 15.83 -5.26 -9.23
N TYR A 438 17.12 -5.17 -8.89
CA TYR A 438 18.13 -6.18 -9.20
C TYR A 438 18.71 -6.84 -7.94
N ASP A 439 18.22 -6.45 -6.76
CA ASP A 439 18.66 -7.01 -5.50
C ASP A 439 17.57 -7.92 -4.91
N SER A 440 17.89 -9.20 -4.82
CA SER A 440 17.05 -10.22 -4.22
C SER A 440 16.85 -10.07 -2.72
N GLY A 441 17.67 -9.24 -2.05
CA GLY A 441 17.52 -8.89 -0.64
C GLY A 441 16.18 -8.25 -0.28
N TYR A 442 15.49 -7.62 -1.24
CA TYR A 442 14.19 -6.96 -1.01
C TYR A 442 12.97 -7.86 -1.22
N GLY A 443 13.16 -9.11 -1.63
CA GLY A 443 12.11 -10.12 -1.79
C GLY A 443 11.18 -9.93 -3.01
N VAL A 444 11.26 -8.78 -3.70
CA VAL A 444 10.54 -8.51 -4.95
C VAL A 444 11.44 -7.74 -5.93
N ASP A 445 12.02 -8.51 -6.84
CA ASP A 445 12.96 -8.13 -7.89
C ASP A 445 12.49 -8.70 -9.26
N ILE A 446 13.26 -8.43 -10.32
CA ILE A 446 12.99 -8.98 -11.66
C ILE A 446 13.08 -10.52 -11.68
N GLU A 447 13.99 -11.10 -10.89
CA GLU A 447 14.24 -12.54 -10.83
C GLU A 447 13.01 -13.30 -10.29
N SER A 448 12.47 -12.82 -9.17
CA SER A 448 11.28 -13.37 -8.51
C SER A 448 10.04 -13.25 -9.38
N ILE A 449 9.93 -12.21 -10.21
CA ILE A 449 8.85 -12.10 -11.20
C ILE A 449 8.93 -13.26 -12.20
N LEU A 450 10.12 -13.55 -12.73
CA LEU A 450 10.29 -14.63 -13.70
C LEU A 450 10.08 -16.02 -13.06
N ASN A 451 10.58 -16.20 -11.84
CA ASN A 451 10.37 -17.42 -11.05
C ASN A 451 8.89 -17.66 -10.72
N ASP A 452 8.13 -16.61 -10.39
CA ASP A 452 6.69 -16.70 -10.17
C ASP A 452 5.95 -17.16 -11.43
N VAL A 453 6.32 -16.64 -12.61
CA VAL A 453 5.72 -17.06 -13.89
C VAL A 453 6.07 -18.51 -14.21
N LYS A 454 7.32 -18.93 -13.94
CA LYS A 454 7.74 -20.32 -14.06
C LYS A 454 6.84 -21.23 -13.21
N ASN A 455 6.55 -20.85 -11.96
CA ASN A 455 5.73 -21.66 -11.05
C ASN A 455 4.24 -21.72 -11.44
N GLN A 456 3.78 -20.88 -12.37
CA GLN A 456 2.41 -20.88 -12.89
C GLN A 456 2.23 -21.77 -14.13
N ILE A 457 3.30 -22.39 -14.64
CA ILE A 457 3.24 -23.28 -15.81
C ILE A 457 2.44 -24.54 -15.43
N ILE A 458 1.31 -24.76 -16.11
CA ILE A 458 0.45 -25.92 -15.89
C ILE A 458 0.98 -27.09 -16.73
N PRO A 459 1.24 -28.27 -16.14
CA PRO A 459 1.63 -29.45 -16.90
C PRO A 459 0.49 -29.90 -17.83
N LEU A 460 0.84 -30.40 -19.02
CA LEU A 460 -0.15 -30.87 -19.99
C LEU A 460 -0.45 -32.36 -19.74
N ASP A 461 -1.74 -32.68 -19.53
CA ASP A 461 -2.21 -34.07 -19.33
C ASP A 461 -2.02 -34.93 -20.60
N GLU A 462 -2.12 -34.31 -21.79
CA GLU A 462 -1.83 -34.92 -23.08
C GLU A 462 -0.87 -34.02 -23.89
N PRO A 463 0.11 -34.59 -24.60
CA PRO A 463 1.02 -33.82 -25.46
C PRO A 463 0.24 -33.25 -26.65
N SER A 464 -0.26 -32.02 -26.50
CA SER A 464 -0.91 -31.26 -27.57
C SER A 464 0.05 -30.24 -28.16
N GLN A 465 0.17 -30.20 -29.49
CA GLN A 465 0.96 -29.20 -30.21
C GLN A 465 0.27 -27.83 -30.30
N GLU A 466 -1.03 -27.76 -30.00
CA GLU A 466 -1.82 -26.54 -30.21
C GLU A 466 -1.66 -25.52 -29.07
N VAL A 467 -1.26 -25.95 -27.87
CA VAL A 467 -1.19 -25.10 -26.68
C VAL A 467 0.24 -25.07 -26.13
N ASN A 468 0.95 -23.97 -26.36
CA ASN A 468 2.27 -23.75 -25.76
C ASN A 468 2.12 -23.44 -24.24
N PRO A 469 2.55 -24.34 -23.34
CA PRO A 469 2.44 -24.14 -21.88
C PRO A 469 3.39 -23.05 -21.37
N PHE A 470 4.43 -22.71 -22.14
CA PHE A 470 5.43 -21.72 -21.80
C PHE A 470 5.13 -20.32 -22.34
N LEU A 471 3.98 -20.09 -22.99
CA LEU A 471 3.76 -18.83 -23.69
C LEU A 471 3.85 -17.60 -22.78
N ASP A 472 3.29 -17.66 -21.56
CA ASP A 472 3.36 -16.55 -20.61
C ASP A 472 4.79 -16.34 -20.11
N PHE A 473 5.54 -17.43 -19.91
CA PHE A 473 6.97 -17.41 -19.59
C PHE A 473 7.81 -16.83 -20.72
N GLU A 474 7.56 -17.24 -21.96
CA GLU A 474 8.21 -16.72 -23.18
C GLU A 474 8.01 -15.22 -23.30
N GLN A 475 6.78 -14.73 -23.13
CA GLN A 475 6.49 -13.31 -23.20
C GLN A 475 7.17 -12.53 -22.07
N ALA A 476 7.22 -13.10 -20.85
CA ALA A 476 7.95 -12.52 -19.72
C ALA A 476 9.44 -12.43 -20.01
N SER A 477 10.06 -13.53 -20.46
CA SER A 477 11.47 -13.55 -20.80
C SER A 477 11.81 -12.62 -21.97
N LYS A 478 10.99 -12.55 -23.03
CA LYS A 478 11.19 -11.60 -24.13
C LYS A 478 11.15 -10.14 -23.66
N LEU A 479 10.27 -9.81 -22.71
CA LEU A 479 10.18 -8.47 -22.14
C LEU A 479 11.40 -8.15 -21.29
N LEU A 480 11.84 -9.08 -20.43
CA LEU A 480 13.00 -8.90 -19.56
C LEU A 480 14.32 -8.89 -20.34
N SER A 481 14.49 -9.78 -21.32
CA SER A 481 15.67 -9.79 -22.19
C SER A 481 15.78 -8.49 -22.97
N LYS A 482 14.66 -7.98 -23.51
CA LYS A 482 14.62 -6.65 -24.12
C LYS A 482 15.05 -5.55 -23.14
N HIS A 483 14.58 -5.60 -21.90
CA HIS A 483 14.98 -4.63 -20.87
C HIS A 483 16.48 -4.68 -20.59
N PHE A 484 17.06 -5.85 -20.35
CA PHE A 484 18.51 -6.01 -20.15
C PHE A 484 19.32 -5.55 -21.36
N ILE A 485 18.89 -5.90 -22.58
CA ILE A 485 19.51 -5.45 -23.83
C ILE A 485 19.52 -3.93 -23.93
N GLU A 486 18.40 -3.27 -23.63
CA GLU A 486 18.31 -1.80 -23.64
C GLU A 486 19.18 -1.18 -22.54
N VAL A 487 19.18 -1.75 -21.35
CA VAL A 487 20.00 -1.32 -20.21
C VAL A 487 21.49 -1.39 -20.55
N PHE A 488 22.00 -2.54 -20.98
CA PHE A 488 23.42 -2.71 -21.31
C PHE A 488 23.87 -1.93 -22.54
N LYS A 489 22.95 -1.63 -23.46
CA LYS A 489 23.25 -0.84 -24.67
C LYS A 489 23.29 0.67 -24.41
N GLU A 490 22.41 1.18 -23.55
CA GLU A 490 22.17 2.63 -23.43
C GLU A 490 22.72 3.25 -22.14
N ILE A 491 22.90 2.46 -21.08
CA ILE A 491 23.34 2.95 -19.77
C ILE A 491 24.85 2.83 -19.64
N LYS A 492 25.50 3.94 -19.25
CA LYS A 492 26.91 3.97 -18.86
C LYS A 492 27.00 3.84 -17.34
N PHE A 493 27.39 2.67 -16.86
CA PHE A 493 27.43 2.35 -15.43
C PHE A 493 28.59 3.04 -14.70
N GLY A 494 29.75 3.18 -15.34
CA GLY A 494 30.96 3.72 -14.68
C GLY A 494 31.36 2.85 -13.49
N GLU A 495 31.77 3.49 -12.38
CA GLU A 495 32.15 2.83 -11.12
C GLU A 495 30.96 2.33 -10.27
N SER A 496 29.74 2.32 -10.80
CA SER A 496 28.56 1.90 -10.02
C SER A 496 28.43 0.38 -9.94
N ASP A 497 28.20 -0.16 -8.73
CA ASP A 497 27.88 -1.58 -8.49
C ASP A 497 26.59 -2.06 -9.16
N LEU A 498 25.79 -1.12 -9.69
CA LEU A 498 24.57 -1.43 -10.43
C LEU A 498 24.83 -2.35 -11.63
N LEU A 499 26.02 -2.31 -12.23
CA LEU A 499 26.40 -3.25 -13.28
C LEU A 499 26.47 -4.68 -12.74
N SER A 500 27.13 -4.87 -11.60
CA SER A 500 27.26 -6.17 -10.93
C SER A 500 25.90 -6.74 -10.58
N LEU A 501 25.03 -5.92 -9.96
CA LEU A 501 23.67 -6.30 -9.62
C LEU A 501 22.86 -6.65 -10.88
N SER A 502 22.99 -5.87 -11.95
CA SER A 502 22.28 -6.13 -13.22
C SER A 502 22.75 -7.41 -13.90
N LEU A 503 24.05 -7.70 -13.87
CA LEU A 503 24.63 -8.95 -14.40
C LEU A 503 24.19 -10.14 -13.59
N LYS A 504 24.29 -10.08 -12.25
CA LYS A 504 23.79 -11.12 -11.37
C LYS A 504 22.31 -11.41 -11.63
N SER A 505 21.49 -10.36 -11.75
CA SER A 505 20.07 -10.51 -12.05
C SER A 505 19.77 -11.10 -13.42
N LEU A 506 20.56 -10.74 -14.43
CA LEU A 506 20.49 -11.38 -15.75
C LEU A 506 20.77 -12.89 -15.64
N PHE A 507 21.83 -13.28 -14.94
CA PHE A 507 22.23 -14.69 -14.83
C PHE A 507 21.30 -15.50 -13.94
N THR A 508 20.73 -14.93 -12.87
CA THR A 508 19.66 -15.61 -12.14
C THR A 508 18.44 -15.84 -13.03
N CYS A 509 18.08 -14.89 -13.89
CA CYS A 509 17.03 -15.10 -14.88
C CYS A 509 17.38 -16.21 -15.88
N ALA A 510 18.66 -16.30 -16.30
CA ALA A 510 19.14 -17.37 -17.17
C ALA A 510 19.08 -18.75 -16.47
N ASP A 511 19.40 -18.80 -15.18
CA ASP A 511 19.28 -20.01 -14.35
C ASP A 511 17.82 -20.48 -14.25
N THR A 512 16.84 -19.57 -14.18
CA THR A 512 15.41 -19.94 -14.27
C THR A 512 15.08 -20.66 -15.58
N HIS A 513 15.70 -20.25 -16.71
CA HIS A 513 15.53 -20.93 -17.99
C HIS A 513 16.23 -22.30 -18.01
N TRP A 514 17.45 -22.39 -17.47
CA TRP A 514 18.16 -23.65 -17.33
C TRP A 514 17.35 -24.65 -16.49
N GLN A 515 16.77 -24.22 -15.37
CA GLN A 515 15.92 -25.09 -14.53
C GLN A 515 14.73 -25.65 -15.32
N LEU A 516 14.08 -24.84 -16.15
CA LEU A 516 13.00 -25.31 -17.04
C LEU A 516 13.48 -26.29 -18.11
N LEU A 517 14.68 -26.10 -18.65
CA LEU A 517 15.28 -27.02 -19.62
C LEU A 517 15.73 -28.34 -18.96
N SER A 518 16.17 -28.30 -17.70
CA SER A 518 16.62 -29.47 -16.94
C SER A 518 15.47 -30.37 -16.50
N SER A 519 14.31 -29.77 -16.21
CA SER A 519 13.12 -30.43 -15.69
C SER A 519 11.87 -29.96 -16.44
N PRO A 520 11.72 -30.33 -17.73
CA PRO A 520 10.59 -29.90 -18.54
C PRO A 520 9.27 -30.45 -17.96
N SER A 521 8.21 -29.65 -18.02
CA SER A 521 6.87 -30.12 -17.64
C SER A 521 6.42 -31.28 -18.55
N GLN A 522 5.67 -32.24 -18.01
CA GLN A 522 5.21 -33.40 -18.78
C GLN A 522 4.47 -32.98 -20.06
N GLY A 523 4.83 -33.57 -21.20
CA GLY A 523 4.22 -33.29 -22.51
C GLY A 523 4.68 -32.00 -23.20
N SER A 524 5.63 -31.25 -22.64
CA SER A 524 6.05 -29.93 -23.14
C SER A 524 7.31 -29.90 -24.02
N ASP A 525 7.88 -31.07 -24.34
CA ASP A 525 9.16 -31.21 -25.04
C ASP A 525 9.23 -30.43 -26.37
N TRP A 526 8.11 -30.40 -27.10
CA TRP A 526 7.98 -29.70 -28.38
C TRP A 526 8.14 -28.19 -28.29
N HIS A 527 7.99 -27.58 -27.10
CA HIS A 527 8.06 -26.14 -26.90
C HIS A 527 9.38 -25.67 -26.26
N LEU A 528 10.29 -26.59 -25.91
CA LEU A 528 11.58 -26.25 -25.28
C LEU A 528 12.48 -25.38 -26.16
N TYR A 529 12.31 -25.41 -27.49
CA TYR A 529 13.02 -24.50 -28.40
C TYR A 529 12.73 -23.03 -28.11
N THR A 530 11.54 -22.73 -27.57
CA THR A 530 11.12 -21.36 -27.25
C THR A 530 11.88 -20.83 -26.04
N ILE A 531 12.04 -21.67 -25.02
CA ILE A 531 12.85 -21.35 -23.82
C ILE A 531 14.31 -21.19 -24.23
N LYS A 532 14.80 -22.05 -25.11
CA LYS A 532 16.16 -22.00 -25.66
C LYS A 532 16.45 -20.67 -26.38
N ASP A 533 15.60 -20.24 -27.32
CA ASP A 533 15.74 -18.95 -28.05
C ASP A 533 15.70 -17.74 -27.09
N CYS A 534 14.93 -17.83 -26.00
CA CYS A 534 14.90 -16.80 -24.98
C CYS A 534 16.20 -16.77 -24.15
N LEU A 535 16.72 -17.93 -23.77
CA LEU A 535 17.99 -18.07 -23.04
C LEU A 535 19.18 -17.58 -23.86
N GLU A 536 19.25 -17.91 -25.14
CA GLU A 536 20.27 -17.42 -26.09
C GLU A 536 20.37 -15.88 -26.08
N LYS A 537 19.23 -15.18 -26.03
CA LYS A 537 19.21 -13.71 -25.96
C LYS A 537 19.75 -13.17 -24.65
N LEU A 538 19.49 -13.85 -23.53
CA LEU A 538 20.04 -13.48 -22.23
C LEU A 538 21.56 -13.73 -22.19
N ILE A 539 22.02 -14.86 -22.71
CA ILE A 539 23.44 -15.20 -22.85
C ILE A 539 24.17 -14.11 -23.64
N LYS A 540 23.58 -13.63 -24.74
CA LYS A 540 24.16 -12.58 -25.61
C LYS A 540 24.15 -11.17 -25.01
N ALA A 541 23.32 -10.89 -24.01
CA ALA A 541 23.11 -9.54 -23.48
C ALA A 541 24.39 -8.86 -22.93
N PRO A 542 25.31 -9.54 -22.19
CA PRO A 542 26.53 -8.92 -21.65
C PRO A 542 27.45 -8.34 -22.73
N THR A 543 27.50 -8.93 -23.93
CA THR A 543 28.31 -8.42 -25.06
C THR A 543 27.91 -7.01 -25.51
N LEU A 544 26.71 -6.57 -25.16
CA LEU A 544 26.24 -5.23 -25.51
C LEU A 544 26.86 -4.16 -24.63
N TYR A 545 27.33 -4.51 -23.43
CA TYR A 545 28.02 -3.60 -22.53
C TYR A 545 29.53 -3.59 -22.80
N PHE A 546 30.16 -4.77 -22.79
CA PHE A 546 31.57 -4.93 -23.08
C PHE A 546 31.81 -4.83 -24.58
N ARG A 547 31.97 -3.60 -25.09
CA ARG A 547 32.27 -3.32 -26.51
C ARG A 547 33.65 -2.70 -26.67
N GLU A 548 34.24 -2.94 -27.84
CA GLU A 548 35.46 -2.28 -28.32
C GLU A 548 35.47 -0.77 -27.98
N GLY A 549 36.45 -0.33 -27.19
CA GLY A 549 36.66 1.07 -26.81
C GLY A 549 35.92 1.59 -25.57
N SER A 550 35.27 0.72 -24.78
CA SER A 550 34.70 1.09 -23.47
C SER A 550 35.72 0.88 -22.34
N ALA A 551 35.71 1.75 -21.32
CA ALA A 551 36.57 1.61 -20.15
C ALA A 551 36.06 0.47 -19.23
N PHE A 552 36.92 -0.51 -18.96
CA PHE A 552 36.66 -1.64 -18.06
C PHE A 552 37.13 -1.27 -16.65
N ASP A 553 36.33 -0.50 -15.93
CA ASP A 553 36.80 0.17 -14.70
C ASP A 553 36.62 -0.66 -13.40
N SER A 554 36.08 -1.89 -13.42
CA SER A 554 35.55 -2.46 -12.16
C SER A 554 35.60 -3.99 -11.95
N GLY A 555 36.37 -4.77 -12.72
CA GLY A 555 36.47 -6.24 -12.48
C GLY A 555 35.19 -7.03 -12.82
N GLN A 556 34.17 -6.34 -13.34
CA GLN A 556 32.86 -6.88 -13.67
C GLN A 556 32.90 -7.82 -14.88
N GLU A 557 33.93 -7.70 -15.71
CA GLU A 557 34.29 -8.68 -16.74
C GLU A 557 34.51 -10.08 -16.14
N GLY A 558 35.16 -10.14 -14.98
CA GLY A 558 35.39 -11.39 -14.24
C GLY A 558 34.08 -11.99 -13.77
N THR A 559 33.22 -11.19 -13.12
CA THR A 559 31.89 -11.63 -12.67
C THR A 559 31.03 -12.13 -13.83
N ALA A 560 31.02 -11.42 -14.97
CA ALA A 560 30.28 -11.86 -16.14
C ALA A 560 30.82 -13.18 -16.71
N ALA A 561 32.14 -13.34 -16.77
CA ALA A 561 32.77 -14.56 -17.26
C ALA A 561 32.59 -15.75 -16.30
N ASP A 562 32.62 -15.51 -15.00
CA ASP A 562 32.35 -16.49 -13.97
C ASP A 562 30.93 -17.05 -14.13
N GLU A 563 29.92 -16.18 -14.20
CA GLU A 563 28.52 -16.61 -14.35
C GLU A 563 28.25 -17.26 -15.72
N LEU A 564 28.87 -16.78 -16.80
CA LEU A 564 28.80 -17.45 -18.11
C LEU A 564 29.45 -18.84 -18.09
N ALA A 565 30.56 -19.01 -17.37
CA ALA A 565 31.21 -20.30 -17.23
C ALA A 565 30.35 -21.28 -16.42
N LYS A 566 29.74 -20.83 -15.30
CA LYS A 566 28.78 -21.63 -14.54
C LYS A 566 27.61 -22.06 -15.41
N LEU A 567 26.98 -21.12 -16.11
CA LEU A 567 25.85 -21.40 -17.00
C LEU A 567 26.26 -22.33 -18.14
N GLY A 568 27.44 -22.14 -18.73
CA GLY A 568 27.99 -23.01 -19.76
C GLY A 568 28.17 -24.45 -19.27
N LEU A 569 28.78 -24.66 -18.11
CA LEU A 569 28.91 -25.98 -17.48
C LEU A 569 27.55 -26.62 -17.23
N LYS A 570 26.60 -25.87 -16.66
CA LYS A 570 25.20 -26.29 -16.49
C LYS A 570 24.55 -26.72 -17.81
N LEU A 571 24.82 -26.04 -18.92
CA LEU A 571 24.29 -26.38 -20.24
C LEU A 571 24.93 -27.62 -20.89
N LEU A 572 26.22 -27.86 -20.64
CA LEU A 572 26.90 -29.09 -21.09
C LEU A 572 26.25 -30.34 -20.50
N THR A 573 25.78 -30.27 -19.24
CA THR A 573 25.07 -31.39 -18.58
C THR A 573 23.78 -31.77 -19.30
N LEU A 574 23.10 -30.78 -19.88
CA LEU A 574 21.86 -30.95 -20.65
C LEU A 574 22.15 -31.31 -22.12
N LYS A 575 23.41 -31.54 -22.48
CA LYS A 575 23.89 -31.77 -23.85
C LYS A 575 23.46 -30.65 -24.82
N ARG A 576 23.39 -29.41 -24.32
CA ARG A 576 23.09 -28.20 -25.10
C ARG A 576 24.39 -27.51 -25.49
N TRP A 577 25.17 -28.21 -26.32
CA TRP A 577 26.53 -27.80 -26.72
C TRP A 577 26.55 -26.45 -27.41
N ASP A 578 25.54 -26.17 -28.22
CA ASP A 578 25.39 -24.92 -28.94
C ASP A 578 25.30 -23.71 -28.02
N LEU A 579 24.46 -23.76 -26.98
CA LEU A 579 24.38 -22.67 -25.99
C LEU A 579 25.64 -22.56 -25.12
N ALA A 580 26.27 -23.69 -24.78
CA ALA A 580 27.54 -23.68 -24.04
C ALA A 580 28.68 -23.08 -24.88
N MET A 581 28.71 -23.36 -26.18
CA MET A 581 29.63 -22.71 -27.12
C MET A 581 29.36 -21.21 -27.22
N GLU A 582 28.10 -20.77 -27.23
CA GLU A 582 27.77 -19.35 -27.19
C GLU A 582 28.29 -18.67 -25.91
N CYS A 583 28.19 -19.31 -24.74
CA CYS A 583 28.82 -18.80 -23.51
C CYS A 583 30.33 -18.64 -23.69
N ALA A 584 31.02 -19.64 -24.26
CA ALA A 584 32.46 -19.58 -24.52
C ALA A 584 32.84 -18.48 -25.53
N GLU A 585 32.08 -18.32 -26.62
CA GLU A 585 32.31 -17.26 -27.60
C GLU A 585 32.17 -15.86 -26.98
N ILE A 586 31.23 -15.70 -26.05
CA ILE A 586 31.02 -14.43 -25.35
C ILE A 586 32.14 -14.14 -24.37
N ILE A 587 32.60 -15.13 -23.59
CA ILE A 587 33.76 -14.95 -22.70
C ILE A 587 34.99 -14.55 -23.54
N ALA A 588 35.24 -15.25 -24.66
CA ALA A 588 36.34 -14.92 -25.56
C ALA A 588 36.20 -13.52 -26.17
N ARG A 589 34.98 -13.06 -26.47
CA ARG A 589 34.74 -11.69 -26.93
C ARG A 589 35.00 -10.66 -25.84
N ILE A 590 34.50 -10.88 -24.61
CA ILE A 590 34.75 -9.99 -23.47
C ILE A 590 36.26 -9.84 -23.25
N GLN A 591 36.98 -10.95 -23.31
CA GLN A 591 38.44 -10.98 -23.17
C GLN A 591 39.14 -10.23 -24.32
N LYS A 592 38.75 -10.48 -25.58
CA LYS A 592 39.28 -9.76 -26.74
C LYS A 592 39.12 -8.25 -26.56
N ASP A 593 37.92 -7.82 -26.20
CA ASP A 593 37.59 -6.41 -26.03
C ASP A 593 38.33 -5.80 -24.82
N TYR A 594 38.54 -6.57 -23.75
CA TYR A 594 39.36 -6.18 -22.59
C TYR A 594 40.82 -5.95 -22.98
N LEU A 595 41.40 -6.84 -23.79
CA LEU A 595 42.79 -6.77 -24.25
C LEU A 595 43.03 -5.62 -25.23
N GLU A 596 41.98 -5.10 -25.86
CA GLU A 596 42.02 -3.94 -26.76
C GLU A 596 41.94 -2.59 -26.02
N THR A 597 41.85 -2.59 -24.69
CA THR A 597 41.89 -1.36 -23.88
C THR A 597 43.30 -0.75 -23.84
N ASP A 598 43.40 0.55 -23.49
CA ASP A 598 44.67 1.29 -23.49
C ASP A 598 45.70 0.76 -22.46
N SER A 599 45.24 0.11 -21.39
CA SER A 599 46.08 -0.44 -20.32
C SER A 599 45.45 -1.70 -19.71
N PRO A 600 45.48 -2.86 -20.40
CA PRO A 600 44.87 -4.07 -19.89
C PRO A 600 45.69 -4.65 -18.74
N ASP A 601 45.01 -5.09 -17.68
CA ASP A 601 45.63 -5.94 -16.66
C ASP A 601 45.73 -7.37 -17.22
N PHE A 602 46.95 -7.75 -17.58
CA PHE A 602 47.22 -9.07 -18.14
C PHE A 602 46.88 -10.23 -17.18
N SER A 603 46.85 -9.99 -15.87
CA SER A 603 46.39 -10.98 -14.90
C SER A 603 44.89 -11.25 -15.04
N ARG A 604 44.08 -10.20 -15.14
CA ARG A 604 42.64 -10.31 -15.37
C ARG A 604 42.30 -10.90 -16.73
N ALA A 605 43.04 -10.52 -17.76
CA ALA A 605 42.86 -11.12 -19.08
C ALA A 605 43.15 -12.64 -19.07
N ALA A 606 44.20 -13.06 -18.37
CA ALA A 606 44.49 -14.48 -18.15
C ALA A 606 43.41 -15.17 -17.30
N TYR A 607 42.82 -14.48 -16.33
CA TYR A 607 41.69 -15.01 -15.55
C TYR A 607 40.47 -15.36 -16.42
N LEU A 608 40.17 -14.55 -17.44
CA LEU A 608 39.11 -14.84 -18.41
C LEU A 608 39.42 -16.10 -19.25
N ASP A 609 40.68 -16.32 -19.66
CA ASP A 609 41.09 -17.55 -20.36
C ASP A 609 40.90 -18.80 -19.50
N ILE A 610 41.16 -18.72 -18.19
CA ILE A 610 40.92 -19.85 -17.29
C ILE A 610 39.46 -20.30 -17.40
N ARG A 611 38.51 -19.38 -17.55
CA ARG A 611 37.08 -19.71 -17.65
C ARG A 611 36.73 -20.42 -18.95
N LEU A 612 37.39 -20.05 -20.04
CA LEU A 612 37.33 -20.81 -21.29
C LEU A 612 37.95 -22.22 -21.14
N GLU A 613 39.10 -22.34 -20.49
CA GLU A 613 39.74 -23.63 -20.27
C GLU A 613 38.92 -24.54 -19.33
N ILE A 614 38.27 -23.97 -18.31
CA ILE A 614 37.33 -24.70 -17.44
C ILE A 614 36.15 -25.23 -18.26
N LEU A 615 35.57 -24.42 -19.14
CA LEU A 615 34.52 -24.88 -20.05
C LEU A 615 35.01 -25.97 -21.01
N ALA A 616 36.23 -25.85 -21.54
CA ALA A 616 36.82 -26.85 -22.41
C ALA A 616 37.02 -28.19 -21.69
N ARG A 617 37.56 -28.19 -20.46
CA ARG A 617 37.69 -29.39 -19.62
C ARG A 617 36.34 -29.98 -19.24
N GLY A 618 35.36 -29.13 -18.96
CA GLY A 618 33.97 -29.55 -18.79
C GLY A 618 33.45 -30.29 -20.02
N ALA A 619 33.67 -29.75 -21.22
CA ALA A 619 33.25 -30.41 -22.46
C ALA A 619 33.95 -31.77 -22.67
N GLU A 620 35.24 -31.88 -22.37
CA GLU A 620 35.94 -33.18 -22.38
C GLU A 620 35.33 -34.18 -21.40
N ALA A 621 35.01 -33.73 -20.18
CA ALA A 621 34.41 -34.56 -19.15
C ALA A 621 33.03 -35.09 -19.55
N PHE A 622 32.27 -34.33 -20.35
CA PHE A 622 30.99 -34.75 -20.91
C PHE A 622 31.11 -35.41 -22.31
N ALA A 623 32.32 -35.84 -22.69
CA ALA A 623 32.63 -36.58 -23.92
C ALA A 623 32.33 -35.84 -25.23
N THR A 624 32.55 -34.53 -25.27
CA THR A 624 32.48 -33.71 -26.49
C THR A 624 33.84 -33.12 -26.86
N GLU A 625 34.74 -33.97 -27.35
CA GLU A 625 36.10 -33.59 -27.80
C GLU A 625 36.08 -32.47 -28.84
N ASP A 626 35.15 -32.51 -29.81
CA ASP A 626 34.99 -31.47 -30.83
C ASP A 626 34.66 -30.09 -30.22
N ALA A 627 33.79 -30.05 -29.20
CA ALA A 627 33.42 -28.82 -28.53
C ALA A 627 34.58 -28.29 -27.68
N ALA A 628 35.27 -29.17 -26.95
CA ALA A 628 36.48 -28.80 -26.21
C ALA A 628 37.57 -28.22 -27.12
N GLN A 629 37.81 -28.83 -28.29
CA GLN A 629 38.77 -28.34 -29.26
C GLN A 629 38.36 -26.99 -29.85
N GLN A 630 37.06 -26.79 -30.13
CA GLN A 630 36.53 -25.50 -30.57
C GLN A 630 36.70 -24.42 -29.50
N ILE A 631 36.40 -24.69 -28.23
CA ILE A 631 36.60 -23.74 -27.12
C ILE A 631 38.08 -23.40 -26.99
N ARG A 632 38.99 -24.39 -27.00
CA ARG A 632 40.44 -24.12 -26.96
C ARG A 632 40.97 -23.39 -28.19
N SER A 633 40.31 -23.52 -29.34
CA SER A 633 40.66 -22.72 -30.51
C SER A 633 40.43 -21.22 -30.28
N LEU A 634 39.47 -20.85 -29.40
CA LEU A 634 39.24 -19.46 -28.99
C LEU A 634 40.43 -18.96 -28.15
N LEU A 635 40.95 -19.76 -27.20
CA LEU A 635 42.17 -19.45 -26.43
C LEU A 635 43.39 -19.21 -27.32
N SER A 636 43.59 -20.07 -28.32
CA SER A 636 44.79 -20.05 -29.17
C SER A 636 44.98 -18.75 -29.96
N LYS A 637 43.90 -17.98 -30.18
CA LYS A 637 43.95 -16.68 -30.87
C LYS A 637 44.65 -15.60 -30.03
N HIS A 638 44.74 -15.77 -28.71
CA HIS A 638 45.25 -14.76 -27.77
C HIS A 638 46.68 -15.05 -27.28
N GLN A 639 47.22 -16.26 -27.49
CA GLN A 639 48.57 -16.67 -27.04
C GLN A 639 49.75 -15.90 -27.70
N ASN A 640 49.50 -15.13 -28.77
CA ASN A 640 50.52 -14.30 -29.44
C ASN A 640 50.80 -12.95 -28.75
N GLN A 641 50.26 -12.73 -27.54
CA GLN A 641 50.39 -11.49 -26.78
C GLN A 641 51.64 -11.42 -25.88
N SER A 642 51.72 -10.38 -25.04
CA SER A 642 52.90 -9.99 -24.23
C SER A 642 53.44 -11.13 -23.35
N ALA A 643 54.74 -11.06 -23.01
CA ALA A 643 55.38 -12.05 -22.14
C ALA A 643 54.78 -12.07 -20.71
N GLU A 644 54.25 -10.94 -20.25
CA GLU A 644 53.59 -10.80 -18.95
C GLU A 644 52.26 -11.56 -18.90
N TYR A 645 51.44 -11.43 -19.94
CA TYR A 645 50.20 -12.20 -20.08
C TYR A 645 50.44 -13.71 -20.11
N ARG A 646 51.43 -14.18 -20.86
CA ARG A 646 51.79 -15.61 -20.88
C ARG A 646 52.18 -16.11 -19.49
N ARG A 647 52.96 -15.32 -18.74
CA ARG A 647 53.36 -15.68 -17.39
C ARG A 647 52.17 -15.76 -16.43
N SER A 648 51.24 -14.80 -16.48
CA SER A 648 50.02 -14.84 -15.66
C SER A 648 49.15 -16.04 -16.03
N LEU A 649 48.99 -16.33 -17.32
CA LEU A 649 48.24 -17.50 -17.80
C LEU A 649 48.88 -18.81 -17.33
N GLU A 650 50.21 -18.95 -17.39
CA GLU A 650 50.93 -20.13 -16.89
C GLU A 650 50.72 -20.35 -15.38
N ILE A 651 50.78 -19.27 -14.58
CA ILE A 651 50.54 -19.35 -13.13
C ILE A 651 49.13 -19.85 -12.85
N HIS A 652 48.15 -19.23 -13.48
CA HIS A 652 46.75 -19.56 -13.30
C HIS A 652 46.38 -20.96 -13.84
N MET A 653 46.92 -21.37 -14.97
CA MET A 653 46.79 -22.73 -15.49
C MET A 653 47.44 -23.75 -14.55
N GLY A 654 48.61 -23.43 -13.97
CA GLY A 654 49.25 -24.26 -12.97
C GLY A 654 48.40 -24.44 -11.72
N HIS A 655 47.67 -23.40 -11.29
CA HIS A 655 46.68 -23.50 -10.21
C HIS A 655 45.53 -24.42 -10.61
N LEU A 656 44.97 -24.24 -11.81
CA LEU A 656 43.89 -25.09 -12.33
C LEU A 656 44.32 -26.57 -12.43
N ASP A 657 45.54 -26.86 -12.87
CA ASP A 657 46.08 -28.22 -12.97
C ASP A 657 46.30 -28.87 -11.60
N ASN A 658 46.84 -28.10 -10.64
CA ASN A 658 46.98 -28.55 -9.26
C ASN A 658 45.63 -28.89 -8.62
N PHE A 659 44.59 -28.12 -8.95
CA PHE A 659 43.22 -28.40 -8.51
C PHE A 659 42.60 -29.61 -9.21
N SER A 660 42.72 -29.71 -10.55
CA SER A 660 42.22 -30.82 -11.35
C SER A 660 42.81 -32.17 -10.90
N ASN A 661 44.11 -32.20 -10.59
CA ASN A 661 44.79 -33.40 -10.09
C ASN A 661 44.30 -33.87 -8.72
N ARG A 662 43.64 -33.00 -7.94
CA ARG A 662 43.10 -33.33 -6.61
C ARG A 662 41.64 -33.79 -6.66
N MET A 663 40.92 -33.57 -7.76
CA MET A 663 39.52 -33.98 -7.94
C MET A 663 39.26 -34.49 -9.37
N PRO A 664 39.31 -35.81 -9.61
CA PRO A 664 39.21 -36.39 -10.97
C PRO A 664 37.79 -36.39 -11.57
N HIS A 665 36.78 -35.79 -10.93
CA HIS A 665 35.38 -35.89 -11.34
C HIS A 665 34.81 -34.54 -11.80
N TRP A 666 35.28 -34.07 -12.96
CA TRP A 666 34.66 -32.97 -13.72
C TRP A 666 33.27 -33.29 -14.28
N ALA A 667 32.89 -34.57 -14.26
CA ALA A 667 31.60 -35.05 -14.77
C ALA A 667 30.41 -34.73 -13.84
N ASP A 668 30.65 -34.31 -12.60
CA ASP A 668 29.61 -33.82 -11.69
C ASP A 668 29.54 -32.29 -11.76
N PRO A 669 28.46 -31.71 -12.30
CA PRO A 669 28.33 -30.26 -12.43
C PRO A 669 28.23 -29.52 -11.10
N GLU A 670 27.70 -30.14 -10.03
CA GLU A 670 27.69 -29.50 -8.71
C GLU A 670 29.11 -29.42 -8.14
N MET A 671 29.94 -30.43 -8.42
CA MET A 671 31.37 -30.37 -8.10
C MET A 671 32.11 -29.35 -8.96
N ALA A 672 31.80 -29.25 -10.26
CA ALA A 672 32.44 -28.30 -11.17
C ALA A 672 32.06 -26.85 -10.83
N GLU A 673 30.80 -26.59 -10.47
CA GLU A 673 30.32 -25.29 -9.99
C GLU A 673 30.94 -24.94 -8.63
N GLY A 674 30.96 -25.88 -7.68
CA GLY A 674 31.64 -25.70 -6.39
C GLY A 674 33.15 -25.52 -6.53
N LEU A 675 33.77 -26.07 -7.58
CA LEU A 675 35.17 -25.86 -7.91
C LEU A 675 35.39 -24.46 -8.49
N LEU A 676 34.49 -23.98 -9.36
CA LEU A 676 34.51 -22.62 -9.84
C LEU A 676 34.38 -21.63 -8.67
N ASP A 677 33.44 -21.84 -7.76
CA ASP A 677 33.25 -20.98 -6.59
C ASP A 677 34.48 -20.95 -5.68
N ARG A 678 35.17 -22.09 -5.50
CA ARG A 678 36.44 -22.13 -4.74
C ARG A 678 37.57 -21.39 -5.45
N LEU A 679 37.68 -21.53 -6.78
CA LEU A 679 38.66 -20.79 -7.57
C LEU A 679 38.37 -19.29 -7.57
N ILE A 680 37.10 -18.88 -7.62
CA ILE A 680 36.68 -17.48 -7.49
C ILE A 680 37.09 -16.95 -6.12
N ASN A 681 36.73 -17.65 -5.04
CA ASN A 681 37.02 -17.21 -3.67
C ASN A 681 38.52 -17.15 -3.35
N GLN A 682 39.34 -18.10 -3.83
CA GLN A 682 40.79 -18.05 -3.61
C GLN A 682 41.47 -16.88 -4.31
N ASN A 683 41.07 -16.56 -5.54
CA ASN A 683 41.66 -15.41 -6.23
C ASN A 683 41.25 -14.08 -5.57
N SER A 684 40.08 -14.01 -4.92
CA SER A 684 39.69 -12.81 -4.15
C SER A 684 40.51 -12.60 -2.88
N GLU A 685 41.07 -13.67 -2.28
CA GLU A 685 41.96 -13.59 -1.11
C GLU A 685 43.41 -13.22 -1.49
N ASP A 686 43.86 -13.57 -2.69
CA ASP A 686 45.21 -13.24 -3.20
C ASP A 686 45.30 -11.80 -3.77
N GLU A 687 44.16 -11.16 -4.09
CA GLU A 687 44.09 -9.76 -4.58
C GLU A 687 43.98 -8.71 -3.46
N THR A 688 43.71 -9.11 -2.21
CA THR A 688 43.70 -8.25 -1.00
C THR A 688 44.98 -8.35 -0.21
#